data_AF-A0A7S4UQ83-F1
#
_entry.id   AF-A0A7S4UQ83-F1
#
_cell.length_a   1.000
_cell.length_b   1.000
_cell.length_c   1.000
_cell.angle_alpha   90.00
_cell.angle_beta   90.00
_cell.angle_gamma   90.00
#
_symmetry.space_group_name_H-M   'P 1'
#
loop_
_entity.id
_entity.type
_entity.pdbx_description
1 polymer ?
#
loop_
_entity_poly.entity_id
_entity_poly.type
_entity_poly.pdbx_seq_one_letter_code
_entity_poly.pdbx_strand_id
1 'polypeptide(L)'
;PGAAWLKGLERPRPAGSLLPQRRAHMASAAANNGASSPAAVSYDVPAELPDATQLLEAARRMAGLPDASERAEAFATVFKLVDAVLAAPEDVKKRRLRKANEAFHRRAGRHAAAVDFLRAAGFLDADDTEPRDAPGASGNNALLLMHVAYISRLTDAHHTLACVATEAGLPAPALPGGAFNPFRTGAQRTDAVAGPAAPHTWRTEADRLRGEVRERERELRESVDAAPAVRPQPTAFWLSAGRKLEDVIAETAGQPPDDPDADNALLCRLASVKAAGSGVNGKFESADKRRLAELSRAHVHRSCVLRVICPDKSVLQLHFRAADTGEQVTFQVDELLAPHVRKARWYLYQSPPMRRLADRQTLADAGMTPGANVYLGFEADRPGPPFLAHSLASMLGPPPMEARPAVGTGSVPPASKDRGEGMALGGGGSSSSTTNGGGRSTRRAATLPSSSSCSASGRFLALPLPRVAEALADSAAEVVVLGLVCRGCRERFWEDASSRRILSPRAALRAHTAPEYQMRLSPGSLRYLSADDAPSAAAVGSPLIRELVASACSLIRLRLCLRNHRLQDRWKGMLDQLALALTDAQRPPPLEVLELQGRAFPPAGGAALGDSIGACSRTLREVSVAFIETSGSEVVEDERLWAGLQQVEELEALHLAGLRTSSATCSGLSRVFLRSAKKLRCLGLGGLTSAALLTSPSVAEADAAAAAAQLPQVSPEFQELLEAAAPLRLRALALCGLEAPMVVGQAVGFAPGSAALGALLEAAAQHAGSLTALDISYNGACAVAPLPPGGPAPSGHGALVSLLESCGPLTSLDLTHSHVHLTRAPSLLAVHGSTLLELRLPGSVVDVNMGPRGDRALKEFCAALATCDQLRVLDFGDLALMPAMRRPALALLQRCAPTLRVLKGVFPQALLDSGLSSLFTTGTCREGGARQLAELGIYLDGRPQKSLVQIFRANVGSLRHITLQASLGDAVGAALVQALQEAALVELNLAGCGLGSNAIRYLEGAIARVGNRPNGGSASRAWHLERLLLPGNRLEGEALPLLEALRGQRRLRELQLRACGLPAAAGAYLGRLAMVLPALTTLDVRDNWALGAAGARGLLEAALQEWGRAGSFIGRAAGPSALPGHMDLRGCGAGQSGADEEAPARPALPRNLGRFELWWEDAT
;
A
#
# COMPACT_ATOMS: atom_id res chain seq x y z
N PRO A 1 8.05 -24.96 56.01
CA PRO A 1 7.86 -25.99 57.07
C PRO A 1 6.81 -27.05 56.65
N GLY A 2 7.11 -28.34 56.48
CA GLY A 2 8.41 -29.05 56.38
C GLY A 2 8.59 -29.66 54.97
N ALA A 3 9.77 -30.13 54.54
CA ALA A 3 10.46 -31.34 54.99
C ALA A 3 9.68 -32.64 54.69
N ALA A 4 10.23 -33.66 54.02
CA ALA A 4 11.53 -33.82 53.34
C ALA A 4 11.50 -35.07 52.42
N TRP A 5 12.58 -35.36 51.68
CA TRP A 5 13.42 -36.57 51.83
C TRP A 5 14.50 -36.63 50.72
N LEU A 6 15.59 -37.35 50.96
CA LEU A 6 16.81 -37.30 50.14
C LEU A 6 17.50 -38.67 50.08
N LYS A 7 17.73 -39.22 48.87
CA LYS A 7 18.96 -39.91 48.41
C LYS A 7 18.74 -40.66 47.09
N GLY A 8 19.74 -40.58 46.21
CA GLY A 8 19.79 -41.27 44.92
C GLY A 8 20.93 -40.67 44.08
N LEU A 9 22.12 -41.26 44.17
CA LEU A 9 23.37 -40.66 43.67
C LEU A 9 24.08 -41.64 42.73
N GLU A 10 24.13 -41.32 41.43
CA GLU A 10 25.09 -41.92 40.48
C GLU A 10 25.69 -40.84 39.55
N ARG A 11 26.72 -41.22 38.77
CA ARG A 11 27.80 -40.32 38.33
C ARG A 11 27.63 -39.75 36.91
N PRO A 12 28.21 -38.56 36.62
CA PRO A 12 28.14 -37.92 35.30
C PRO A 12 29.16 -38.48 34.29
N ARG A 13 28.90 -38.24 32.99
CA ARG A 13 29.87 -38.35 31.88
C ARG A 13 29.75 -37.14 30.93
N PRO A 14 30.77 -36.86 30.10
CA PRO A 14 31.22 -35.48 29.89
C PRO A 14 30.67 -34.77 28.64
N ALA A 15 30.98 -33.47 28.55
CA ALA A 15 30.67 -32.63 27.41
C ALA A 15 31.42 -33.05 26.12
N GLY A 16 30.76 -32.88 24.97
CA GLY A 16 31.34 -33.00 23.63
C GLY A 16 31.30 -31.66 22.90
N SER A 17 32.33 -31.36 22.11
CA SER A 17 32.45 -30.13 21.34
C SER A 17 31.66 -30.18 20.02
N LEU A 18 31.20 -29.02 19.54
CA LEU A 18 30.64 -28.87 18.20
C LEU A 18 31.20 -27.63 17.50
N LEU A 19 31.89 -27.85 16.39
CA LEU A 19 32.16 -26.84 15.35
C LEU A 19 31.07 -26.94 14.27
N PRO A 20 30.65 -25.83 13.65
CA PRO A 20 29.58 -25.84 12.65
C PRO A 20 30.09 -26.22 11.25
N GLN A 21 29.41 -27.17 10.60
CA GLN A 21 29.52 -27.39 9.15
C GLN A 21 28.17 -27.18 8.45
N ARG A 22 28.22 -26.63 7.23
CA ARG A 22 27.07 -26.37 6.37
C ARG A 22 26.78 -27.58 5.47
N ARG A 23 25.52 -28.02 5.37
CA ARG A 23 24.72 -27.93 4.14
C ARG A 23 23.26 -28.35 4.36
N ALA A 24 22.39 -27.96 3.43
CA ALA A 24 20.95 -28.22 3.47
C ALA A 24 20.60 -29.58 2.85
N HIS A 25 19.47 -30.16 3.26
CA HIS A 25 18.49 -30.79 2.37
C HIS A 25 17.14 -31.04 3.09
N MET A 26 16.11 -31.34 2.29
CA MET A 26 14.76 -31.82 2.65
C MET A 26 13.81 -30.89 3.43
N ALA A 27 12.80 -30.40 2.70
CA ALA A 27 11.45 -30.24 3.23
C ALA A 27 10.71 -31.61 3.23
N SER A 28 9.43 -31.62 3.65
CA SER A 28 8.52 -32.78 3.67
C SER A 28 8.62 -33.74 4.89
N ALA A 29 8.35 -33.21 6.10
CA ALA A 29 7.85 -34.01 7.23
C ALA A 29 7.04 -33.13 8.20
N ALA A 30 5.72 -33.03 7.99
CA ALA A 30 4.81 -32.28 8.87
C ALA A 30 3.41 -32.91 8.89
N ALA A 31 3.25 -33.98 9.66
CA ALA A 31 1.97 -34.64 9.91
C ALA A 31 1.91 -35.15 11.37
N ASN A 32 0.70 -35.22 11.92
CA ASN A 32 0.38 -35.79 13.24
C ASN A 32 1.12 -35.20 14.46
N ASN A 33 0.59 -34.09 14.97
CA ASN A 33 0.44 -33.93 16.43
C ASN A 33 -1.03 -33.65 16.72
N GLY A 34 -1.68 -34.56 17.44
CA GLY A 34 -3.13 -34.53 17.67
C GLY A 34 -3.52 -33.60 18.81
N ALA A 35 -4.04 -32.41 18.49
CA ALA A 35 -4.77 -31.56 19.41
C ALA A 35 -6.22 -31.40 18.93
N SER A 36 -7.19 -31.51 19.83
CA SER A 36 -8.62 -31.42 19.52
C SER A 36 -9.04 -29.98 19.21
N SER A 37 -8.89 -29.59 17.94
CA SER A 37 -9.28 -28.26 17.44
C SER A 37 -10.76 -27.96 17.71
N PRO A 38 -11.10 -26.76 18.23
CA PRO A 38 -12.46 -26.45 18.64
C PRO A 38 -13.42 -26.25 17.46
N ALA A 39 -14.22 -27.30 17.18
CA ALA A 39 -15.64 -27.23 16.81
C ALA A 39 -16.11 -26.07 15.87
N ALA A 40 -15.34 -25.74 14.82
CA ALA A 40 -15.53 -24.50 14.07
C ALA A 40 -16.87 -24.39 13.31
N VAL A 41 -17.24 -23.15 13.00
CA VAL A 41 -18.37 -22.75 12.14
C VAL A 41 -17.83 -21.80 11.08
N SER A 42 -18.26 -21.95 9.82
CA SER A 42 -17.81 -21.14 8.69
C SER A 42 -18.99 -20.66 7.84
N TYR A 43 -18.83 -19.48 7.23
CA TYR A 43 -19.72 -18.97 6.20
C TYR A 43 -19.16 -19.20 4.78
N ASP A 44 -17.84 -19.36 4.66
CA ASP A 44 -17.16 -19.67 3.41
C ASP A 44 -17.10 -21.19 3.19
N VAL A 45 -17.39 -21.62 1.96
CA VAL A 45 -17.39 -23.02 1.53
C VAL A 45 -16.00 -23.37 0.96
N PRO A 46 -15.24 -24.31 1.55
CA PRO A 46 -13.94 -24.71 1.03
C PRO A 46 -14.05 -25.44 -0.31
N ALA A 47 -13.01 -25.32 -1.14
CA ALA A 47 -12.92 -25.97 -2.45
C ALA A 47 -12.80 -27.52 -2.40
N GLU A 48 -12.64 -28.08 -1.20
CA GLU A 48 -12.60 -29.54 -0.94
C GLU A 48 -14.01 -30.15 -0.81
N LEU A 49 -15.06 -29.33 -0.63
CA LEU A 49 -16.42 -29.85 -0.61
C LEU A 49 -16.91 -30.20 -2.03
N PRO A 50 -17.77 -31.23 -2.18
CA PRO A 50 -18.34 -31.56 -3.48
C PRO A 50 -19.18 -30.39 -4.05
N ASP A 51 -19.31 -30.30 -5.37
CA ASP A 51 -20.04 -29.21 -6.02
C ASP A 51 -21.53 -29.15 -5.60
N ALA A 52 -22.15 -27.97 -5.70
CA ALA A 52 -23.55 -27.74 -5.36
C ALA A 52 -24.52 -28.58 -6.21
N THR A 53 -24.15 -28.91 -7.45
CA THR A 53 -24.89 -29.85 -8.31
C THR A 53 -25.16 -31.19 -7.64
N GLN A 54 -24.22 -31.70 -6.83
CA GLN A 54 -24.37 -33.01 -6.18
C GLN A 54 -25.46 -33.04 -5.10
N LEU A 55 -25.80 -31.90 -4.48
CA LEU A 55 -26.97 -31.81 -3.60
C LEU A 55 -28.26 -32.06 -4.40
N LEU A 56 -28.37 -31.44 -5.58
CA LEU A 56 -29.55 -31.56 -6.44
C LEU A 56 -29.67 -32.96 -7.04
N GLU A 57 -28.56 -33.56 -7.47
CA GLU A 57 -28.53 -34.95 -7.97
C GLU A 57 -28.87 -35.96 -6.88
N ALA A 58 -28.34 -35.81 -5.66
CA ALA A 58 -28.66 -36.68 -4.54
C ALA A 58 -30.11 -36.53 -4.08
N ALA A 59 -30.64 -35.30 -4.01
CA ALA A 59 -32.05 -35.05 -3.70
C ALA A 59 -32.99 -35.63 -4.78
N ARG A 60 -32.63 -35.52 -6.07
CA ARG A 60 -33.41 -36.14 -7.17
C ARG A 60 -33.34 -37.66 -7.13
N ARG A 61 -32.20 -38.26 -6.77
CA ARG A 61 -32.10 -39.71 -6.50
C ARG A 61 -32.94 -40.14 -5.28
N MET A 62 -33.09 -39.30 -4.25
CA MET A 62 -34.05 -39.53 -3.16
C MET A 62 -35.50 -39.45 -3.64
N ALA A 63 -35.84 -38.49 -4.52
CA ALA A 63 -37.19 -38.39 -5.09
C ALA A 63 -37.55 -39.60 -5.98
N GLY A 64 -36.56 -40.18 -6.65
CA GLY A 64 -36.68 -41.41 -7.44
C GLY A 64 -36.80 -42.71 -6.63
N LEU A 65 -36.86 -42.68 -5.30
CA LEU A 65 -37.13 -43.88 -4.50
C LEU A 65 -38.53 -44.45 -4.83
N PRO A 66 -38.67 -45.79 -5.00
CA PRO A 66 -39.89 -46.40 -5.54
C PRO A 66 -41.07 -46.38 -4.55
N ASP A 67 -40.81 -46.64 -3.26
CA ASP A 67 -41.84 -46.54 -2.22
C ASP A 67 -42.00 -45.07 -1.78
N ALA A 68 -43.23 -44.57 -1.87
CA ALA A 68 -43.60 -43.22 -1.45
C ALA A 68 -43.45 -43.01 0.07
N SER A 69 -43.64 -44.06 0.87
CA SER A 69 -43.48 -44.03 2.33
C SER A 69 -42.01 -43.89 2.71
N GLU A 70 -41.14 -44.76 2.18
CA GLU A 70 -39.69 -44.69 2.41
C GLU A 70 -39.10 -43.36 1.93
N ARG A 71 -39.57 -42.87 0.77
CA ARG A 71 -39.21 -41.55 0.25
C ARG A 71 -39.59 -40.43 1.22
N ALA A 72 -40.81 -40.42 1.74
CA ALA A 72 -41.28 -39.41 2.69
C ALA A 72 -40.48 -39.48 4.02
N GLU A 73 -40.22 -40.68 4.54
CA GLU A 73 -39.38 -40.85 5.72
C GLU A 73 -37.94 -40.37 5.50
N ALA A 74 -37.35 -40.64 4.33
CA ALA A 74 -36.00 -40.21 4.00
C ALA A 74 -35.90 -38.68 3.96
N PHE A 75 -36.76 -38.00 3.20
CA PHE A 75 -36.78 -36.52 3.15
C PHE A 75 -36.98 -35.92 4.55
N ALA A 76 -38.00 -36.36 5.30
CA ALA A 76 -38.28 -35.85 6.64
C ALA A 76 -37.12 -36.08 7.64
N THR A 77 -36.34 -37.15 7.44
CA THR A 77 -35.15 -37.45 8.28
C THR A 77 -33.95 -36.59 7.90
N VAL A 78 -33.69 -36.38 6.61
CA VAL A 78 -32.58 -35.55 6.14
C VAL A 78 -32.83 -34.06 6.47
N PHE A 79 -34.05 -33.54 6.28
CA PHE A 79 -34.42 -32.20 6.75
C PHE A 79 -34.11 -32.02 8.24
N LYS A 80 -34.59 -32.94 9.09
CA LYS A 80 -34.38 -32.87 10.54
C LYS A 80 -32.90 -32.86 10.95
N LEU A 81 -32.01 -33.49 10.16
CA LEU A 81 -30.56 -33.46 10.39
C LEU A 81 -29.93 -32.13 9.99
N VAL A 82 -30.24 -31.63 8.79
CA VAL A 82 -29.75 -30.33 8.29
C VAL A 82 -30.24 -29.18 9.18
N ASP A 83 -31.53 -29.16 9.51
CA ASP A 83 -32.17 -28.12 10.32
C ASP A 83 -31.68 -28.13 11.78
N ALA A 84 -31.34 -29.31 12.32
CA ALA A 84 -30.74 -29.41 13.66
C ALA A 84 -29.35 -28.77 13.72
N VAL A 85 -28.53 -28.91 12.67
CA VAL A 85 -27.24 -28.23 12.58
C VAL A 85 -27.42 -26.74 12.31
N LEU A 86 -28.31 -26.33 11.40
CA LEU A 86 -28.62 -24.91 11.15
C LEU A 86 -29.10 -24.17 12.41
N ALA A 87 -29.90 -24.82 13.25
CA ALA A 87 -30.42 -24.24 14.50
C ALA A 87 -29.40 -24.18 15.65
N ALA A 88 -28.26 -24.89 15.56
CA ALA A 88 -27.21 -24.88 16.57
C ALA A 88 -25.87 -25.38 15.98
N PRO A 89 -25.20 -24.59 15.12
CA PRO A 89 -24.07 -25.05 14.31
C PRO A 89 -22.82 -25.38 15.15
N GLU A 90 -22.71 -24.83 16.35
CA GLU A 90 -21.61 -25.12 17.29
C GLU A 90 -21.78 -26.50 17.95
N ASP A 91 -23.00 -27.05 18.05
CA ASP A 91 -23.28 -28.29 18.79
C ASP A 91 -22.74 -29.54 18.05
N VAL A 92 -21.60 -30.02 18.52
CA VAL A 92 -20.92 -31.22 18.00
C VAL A 92 -21.81 -32.47 18.06
N LYS A 93 -22.77 -32.57 19.00
CA LYS A 93 -23.68 -33.73 19.09
C LYS A 93 -24.67 -33.78 17.93
N LYS A 94 -25.06 -32.62 17.36
CA LYS A 94 -25.93 -32.54 16.18
C LYS A 94 -25.15 -32.75 14.88
N ARG A 95 -23.84 -32.49 14.91
CA ARG A 95 -22.89 -32.71 13.80
C ARG A 95 -22.33 -34.14 13.72
N ARG A 96 -22.64 -35.02 14.69
CA ARG A 96 -22.16 -36.41 14.78
C ARG A 96 -23.32 -37.40 14.63
N LEU A 97 -23.28 -38.24 13.60
CA LEU A 97 -24.36 -39.17 13.22
C LEU A 97 -23.80 -40.59 13.03
N ARG A 98 -24.17 -41.54 13.89
CA ARG A 98 -23.79 -42.95 13.76
C ARG A 98 -24.64 -43.65 12.70
N LYS A 99 -24.02 -44.24 11.67
CA LYS A 99 -24.76 -45.01 10.64
C LYS A 99 -25.43 -46.26 11.22
N ALA A 100 -24.82 -46.86 12.25
CA ALA A 100 -25.36 -47.99 13.01
C ALA A 100 -26.56 -47.64 13.92
N ASN A 101 -27.01 -46.38 13.98
CA ASN A 101 -28.26 -46.04 14.66
C ASN A 101 -29.45 -46.57 13.82
N GLU A 102 -30.11 -47.63 14.29
CA GLU A 102 -31.24 -48.26 13.59
C GLU A 102 -32.30 -47.27 13.11
N ALA A 103 -32.65 -46.27 13.92
CA ALA A 103 -33.70 -45.31 13.58
C ALA A 103 -33.28 -44.41 12.41
N PHE A 104 -31.99 -44.05 12.31
CA PHE A 104 -31.46 -43.37 11.13
C PHE A 104 -31.33 -44.34 9.94
N HIS A 105 -30.76 -45.52 10.15
CA HIS A 105 -30.51 -46.50 9.09
C HIS A 105 -31.82 -46.89 8.38
N ARG A 106 -32.85 -47.25 9.14
CA ARG A 106 -34.18 -47.65 8.66
C ARG A 106 -34.88 -46.56 7.85
N ARG A 107 -34.79 -45.29 8.29
CA ARG A 107 -35.52 -44.15 7.70
C ARG A 107 -34.78 -43.45 6.57
N ALA A 108 -33.44 -43.49 6.55
CA ALA A 108 -32.63 -42.75 5.59
C ALA A 108 -31.28 -43.44 5.26
N GLY A 109 -30.56 -43.92 6.28
CA GLY A 109 -29.18 -44.39 6.13
C GLY A 109 -28.98 -45.64 5.26
N ARG A 110 -30.04 -46.41 4.97
CA ARG A 110 -30.03 -47.50 3.97
C ARG A 110 -30.13 -47.02 2.52
N HIS A 111 -30.59 -45.79 2.29
CA HIS A 111 -30.73 -45.22 0.95
C HIS A 111 -29.46 -44.44 0.59
N ALA A 112 -28.65 -44.96 -0.34
CA ALA A 112 -27.38 -44.34 -0.73
C ALA A 112 -27.52 -42.86 -1.11
N ALA A 113 -28.61 -42.48 -1.79
CA ALA A 113 -28.90 -41.09 -2.15
C ALA A 113 -29.01 -40.13 -0.94
N ALA A 114 -29.53 -40.59 0.20
CA ALA A 114 -29.62 -39.77 1.41
C ALA A 114 -28.25 -39.63 2.12
N VAL A 115 -27.41 -40.66 2.06
CA VAL A 115 -26.03 -40.61 2.56
C VAL A 115 -25.17 -39.70 1.68
N ASP A 116 -25.30 -39.79 0.36
CA ASP A 116 -24.63 -38.93 -0.61
C ASP A 116 -25.07 -37.46 -0.47
N PHE A 117 -26.36 -37.22 -0.18
CA PHE A 117 -26.85 -35.87 0.10
C PHE A 117 -26.17 -35.27 1.35
N LEU A 118 -26.06 -36.04 2.43
CA LEU A 118 -25.37 -35.60 3.65
C LEU A 118 -23.86 -35.35 3.39
N ARG A 119 -23.22 -36.17 2.56
CA ARG A 119 -21.83 -35.91 2.10
C ARG A 119 -21.71 -34.61 1.33
N ALA A 120 -22.59 -34.38 0.34
CA ALA A 120 -22.65 -33.14 -0.41
C ALA A 120 -23.02 -31.92 0.46
N ALA A 121 -23.67 -32.11 1.61
CA ALA A 121 -23.90 -31.04 2.60
C ALA A 121 -22.70 -30.78 3.54
N GLY A 122 -21.70 -31.68 3.56
CA GLY A 122 -20.46 -31.54 4.32
C GLY A 122 -20.28 -32.48 5.52
N PHE A 123 -21.03 -33.58 5.60
CA PHE A 123 -20.72 -34.68 6.52
C PHE A 123 -19.65 -35.60 5.90
N LEU A 124 -18.53 -35.80 6.58
CA LEU A 124 -17.49 -36.73 6.16
C LEU A 124 -17.68 -38.10 6.82
N ASP A 125 -17.25 -39.16 6.13
CA ASP A 125 -17.13 -40.48 6.72
C ASP A 125 -15.93 -40.52 7.67
N ALA A 126 -16.15 -40.97 8.90
CA ALA A 126 -15.13 -41.09 9.94
C ALA A 126 -15.22 -42.44 10.65
N ASP A 127 -14.08 -42.96 11.09
CA ASP A 127 -14.02 -44.10 11.99
C ASP A 127 -14.29 -43.64 13.43
N ASP A 128 -15.04 -44.43 14.20
CA ASP A 128 -15.44 -44.10 15.58
C ASP A 128 -14.25 -44.36 16.54
N THR A 129 -13.19 -43.55 16.44
CA THR A 129 -11.91 -43.68 17.18
C THR A 129 -12.00 -43.34 18.68
N GLU A 130 -13.02 -43.84 19.36
CA GLU A 130 -13.02 -43.95 20.82
C GLU A 130 -12.29 -45.26 21.20
N PRO A 131 -11.27 -45.23 22.08
CA PRO A 131 -10.47 -46.41 22.39
C PRO A 131 -11.35 -47.47 23.06
N ARG A 132 -11.37 -48.68 22.48
CA ARG A 132 -12.25 -49.75 22.94
C ARG A 132 -11.55 -51.10 22.89
N ASP A 133 -11.26 -51.65 24.08
CA ASP A 133 -10.56 -52.91 24.29
C ASP A 133 -11.45 -54.13 23.95
N ALA A 134 -11.69 -54.37 22.65
CA ALA A 134 -12.47 -55.50 22.16
C ALA A 134 -12.04 -55.93 20.73
N PRO A 135 -11.09 -56.88 20.58
CA PRO A 135 -10.71 -57.40 19.27
C PRO A 135 -11.82 -58.29 18.69
N GLY A 136 -12.36 -57.94 17.51
CA GLY A 136 -13.24 -58.83 16.74
C GLY A 136 -14.33 -58.19 15.87
N ALA A 137 -14.61 -56.89 15.98
CA ALA A 137 -15.79 -56.25 15.37
C ALA A 137 -15.49 -55.18 14.29
N SER A 138 -14.61 -55.48 13.34
CA SER A 138 -14.33 -54.58 12.21
C SER A 138 -15.47 -54.57 11.18
N GLY A 139 -16.02 -53.39 10.87
CA GLY A 139 -16.90 -53.18 9.70
C GLY A 139 -18.03 -52.16 9.86
N ASN A 140 -18.85 -52.26 10.91
CA ASN A 140 -20.19 -51.64 10.91
C ASN A 140 -20.33 -50.30 11.64
N ASN A 141 -19.36 -49.85 12.44
CA ASN A 141 -19.44 -48.62 13.24
C ASN A 141 -18.96 -47.36 12.48
N ALA A 142 -19.30 -47.23 11.21
CA ALA A 142 -19.01 -46.02 10.44
C ALA A 142 -19.81 -44.80 10.96
N LEU A 143 -19.12 -43.69 11.14
CA LEU A 143 -19.65 -42.40 11.61
C LEU A 143 -19.77 -41.43 10.44
N LEU A 144 -20.78 -40.56 10.46
CA LEU A 144 -20.85 -39.34 9.66
C LEU A 144 -20.59 -38.14 10.58
N LEU A 145 -19.58 -37.33 10.28
CA LEU A 145 -19.14 -36.22 11.11
C LEU A 145 -18.94 -34.94 10.28
N MET A 146 -19.61 -33.87 10.68
CA MET A 146 -19.41 -32.53 10.11
C MET A 146 -18.43 -31.73 10.98
N HIS A 147 -17.14 -31.79 10.65
CA HIS A 147 -16.08 -31.11 11.42
C HIS A 147 -16.29 -29.59 11.54
N VAL A 148 -16.80 -28.96 10.47
CA VAL A 148 -17.08 -27.52 10.40
C VAL A 148 -18.50 -27.32 9.88
N ALA A 149 -19.30 -26.50 10.55
CA ALA A 149 -20.64 -26.17 10.07
C ALA A 149 -20.56 -25.07 9.01
N TYR A 150 -20.82 -25.40 7.74
CA TYR A 150 -20.83 -24.46 6.63
C TYR A 150 -22.23 -23.88 6.43
N ILE A 151 -22.51 -22.71 7.03
CA ILE A 151 -23.88 -22.16 7.16
C ILE A 151 -24.53 -21.89 5.79
N SER A 152 -23.76 -21.35 4.85
CA SER A 152 -24.15 -21.16 3.45
C SER A 152 -24.56 -22.49 2.81
N ARG A 153 -23.64 -23.47 2.79
CA ARG A 153 -23.87 -24.80 2.21
C ARG A 153 -25.04 -25.56 2.83
N LEU A 154 -25.25 -25.44 4.14
CA LEU A 154 -26.39 -26.02 4.84
C LEU A 154 -27.72 -25.34 4.46
N THR A 155 -27.71 -24.03 4.22
CA THR A 155 -28.87 -23.28 3.73
C THR A 155 -29.21 -23.66 2.29
N ASP A 156 -28.21 -23.81 1.43
CA ASP A 156 -28.36 -24.32 0.05
C ASP A 156 -28.90 -25.75 0.04
N ALA A 157 -28.42 -26.61 0.96
CA ALA A 157 -28.91 -27.96 1.14
C ALA A 157 -30.39 -28.00 1.55
N HIS A 158 -30.80 -27.20 2.54
CA HIS A 158 -32.21 -27.07 2.93
C HIS A 158 -33.08 -26.60 1.74
N HIS A 159 -32.65 -25.55 1.02
CA HIS A 159 -33.41 -25.05 -0.14
C HIS A 159 -33.49 -26.07 -1.29
N THR A 160 -32.43 -26.85 -1.52
CA THR A 160 -32.40 -27.91 -2.54
C THR A 160 -33.37 -29.04 -2.17
N LEU A 161 -33.40 -29.47 -0.90
CA LEU A 161 -34.38 -30.43 -0.40
C LEU A 161 -35.81 -29.87 -0.52
N ALA A 162 -36.04 -28.61 -0.16
CA ALA A 162 -37.37 -27.99 -0.22
C ALA A 162 -37.92 -27.92 -1.65
N CYS A 163 -37.07 -27.58 -2.62
CA CYS A 163 -37.42 -27.58 -4.03
C CYS A 163 -37.82 -28.98 -4.50
N VAL A 164 -36.92 -29.97 -4.35
CA VAL A 164 -37.16 -31.33 -4.86
C VAL A 164 -38.26 -32.07 -4.08
N ALA A 165 -38.43 -31.80 -2.78
CA ALA A 165 -39.56 -32.30 -2.02
C ALA A 165 -40.89 -31.78 -2.58
N THR A 166 -40.95 -30.49 -2.93
CA THR A 166 -42.15 -29.87 -3.52
C THR A 166 -42.40 -30.39 -4.94
N GLU A 167 -41.35 -30.58 -5.76
CA GLU A 167 -41.44 -31.27 -7.07
C GLU A 167 -42.01 -32.70 -6.92
N ALA A 168 -41.69 -33.40 -5.82
CA ALA A 168 -42.15 -34.75 -5.50
C ALA A 168 -43.49 -34.82 -4.72
N GLY A 169 -44.17 -33.69 -4.48
CA GLY A 169 -45.43 -33.63 -3.73
C GLY A 169 -45.31 -33.89 -2.22
N LEU A 170 -44.12 -33.73 -1.64
CA LEU A 170 -43.79 -33.97 -0.23
C LEU A 170 -43.78 -32.67 0.58
N PRO A 171 -44.11 -32.71 1.89
CA PRO A 171 -44.07 -31.52 2.73
C PRO A 171 -42.63 -31.08 3.01
N ALA A 172 -42.30 -29.84 2.62
CA ALA A 172 -41.05 -29.17 2.99
C ALA A 172 -41.25 -28.28 4.24
N PRO A 173 -40.45 -28.43 5.31
CA PRO A 173 -40.44 -27.48 6.42
C PRO A 173 -39.85 -26.13 6.00
N ALA A 174 -40.20 -25.07 6.73
CA ALA A 174 -39.53 -23.78 6.59
C ALA A 174 -38.18 -23.77 7.35
N LEU A 175 -37.21 -22.99 6.86
CA LEU A 175 -35.92 -22.76 7.53
C LEU A 175 -36.09 -22.44 9.02
N PRO A 176 -35.32 -23.06 9.93
CA PRO A 176 -35.45 -22.85 11.37
C PRO A 176 -35.18 -21.39 11.77
N GLY A 177 -36.14 -20.79 12.47
CA GLY A 177 -36.08 -19.40 12.93
C GLY A 177 -34.95 -19.17 13.91
N GLY A 178 -33.87 -18.52 13.44
CA GLY A 178 -32.66 -18.26 14.21
C GLY A 178 -31.39 -18.29 13.35
N ALA A 179 -31.40 -19.06 12.25
CA ALA A 179 -30.31 -19.04 11.27
C ALA A 179 -30.26 -17.69 10.52
N PHE A 180 -29.10 -17.02 10.55
CA PHE A 180 -28.87 -15.79 9.80
C PHE A 180 -28.79 -16.10 8.30
N ASN A 181 -29.87 -15.82 7.56
CA ASN A 181 -29.87 -15.90 6.11
C ASN A 181 -29.37 -14.56 5.51
N PRO A 182 -28.14 -14.49 4.97
CA PRO A 182 -27.56 -13.23 4.49
C PRO A 182 -28.34 -12.60 3.33
N PHE A 183 -29.08 -13.42 2.56
CA PHE A 183 -29.82 -13.00 1.37
C PHE A 183 -31.28 -12.59 1.67
N ARG A 184 -31.79 -12.77 2.90
CA ARG A 184 -33.13 -12.31 3.33
C ARG A 184 -33.10 -11.01 4.15
N THR A 185 -32.05 -10.22 4.03
CA THR A 185 -31.89 -8.89 4.65
C THR A 185 -32.78 -7.82 3.99
N GLY A 186 -34.10 -8.01 4.04
CA GLY A 186 -35.09 -7.05 3.51
C GLY A 186 -36.55 -7.32 3.89
N ALA A 187 -36.99 -8.58 3.99
CA ALA A 187 -38.37 -8.95 4.39
C ALA A 187 -38.41 -10.42 4.88
N GLN A 188 -39.22 -10.81 5.88
CA GLN A 188 -40.47 -10.23 6.39
C GLN A 188 -40.58 -10.36 7.94
N ARG A 189 -41.61 -9.70 8.49
CA ARG A 189 -42.33 -9.90 9.77
C ARG A 189 -41.83 -10.95 10.78
N THR A 190 -41.71 -10.51 12.02
CA THR A 190 -41.82 -11.34 13.22
C THR A 190 -43.29 -11.59 13.58
N ASP A 191 -43.98 -12.46 12.84
CA ASP A 191 -45.32 -12.94 13.23
C ASP A 191 -45.18 -13.98 14.37
N ALA A 192 -44.86 -13.49 15.57
CA ALA A 192 -44.69 -14.29 16.78
C ALA A 192 -46.03 -14.70 17.39
N VAL A 193 -46.15 -15.96 17.81
CA VAL A 193 -47.40 -16.56 18.29
C VAL A 193 -47.81 -15.99 19.66
N ALA A 194 -49.10 -15.65 19.80
CA ALA A 194 -49.82 -15.45 21.06
C ALA A 194 -49.26 -14.40 22.07
N GLY A 195 -49.11 -13.16 21.61
CA GLY A 195 -49.17 -11.99 22.51
C GLY A 195 -50.61 -11.49 22.72
N PRO A 196 -50.92 -10.74 23.81
CA PRO A 196 -52.23 -10.14 24.01
C PRO A 196 -52.56 -9.13 22.89
N ALA A 197 -53.84 -8.95 22.59
CA ALA A 197 -54.29 -8.21 21.41
C ALA A 197 -53.75 -6.77 21.39
N ALA A 198 -53.04 -6.42 20.31
CA ALA A 198 -52.49 -5.08 20.11
C ALA A 198 -53.60 -4.01 20.19
N PRO A 199 -53.37 -2.88 20.91
CA PRO A 199 -54.40 -1.91 21.22
C PRO A 199 -55.02 -1.30 19.96
N HIS A 200 -56.34 -1.08 20.02
CA HIS A 200 -57.17 -0.69 18.87
C HIS A 200 -56.63 0.52 18.09
N THR A 201 -56.02 1.49 18.79
CA THR A 201 -55.42 2.69 18.21
C THR A 201 -54.38 2.38 17.13
N TRP A 202 -53.54 1.36 17.32
CA TRP A 202 -52.50 0.96 16.36
C TRP A 202 -53.08 0.35 15.08
N ARG A 203 -54.25 -0.28 15.14
CA ARG A 203 -54.94 -0.81 13.95
C ARG A 203 -55.50 0.34 13.11
N THR A 204 -56.20 1.28 13.73
CA THR A 204 -56.70 2.48 13.03
C THR A 204 -55.59 3.35 12.46
N GLU A 205 -54.43 3.47 13.12
CA GLU A 205 -53.28 4.18 12.55
C GLU A 205 -52.68 3.43 11.34
N ALA A 206 -52.48 2.10 11.43
CA ALA A 206 -51.95 1.31 10.33
C ALA A 206 -52.87 1.28 9.11
N ASP A 207 -54.18 1.13 9.30
CA ASP A 207 -55.13 1.10 8.18
C ASP A 207 -55.34 2.50 7.56
N ARG A 208 -55.21 3.58 8.35
CA ARG A 208 -55.12 4.96 7.82
C ARG A 208 -53.87 5.13 6.94
N LEU A 209 -52.69 4.75 7.44
CA LEU A 209 -51.43 4.87 6.68
C LEU A 209 -51.48 4.08 5.35
N ARG A 210 -52.18 2.94 5.32
CA ARG A 210 -52.42 2.17 4.08
C ARG A 210 -53.40 2.85 3.13
N GLY A 211 -54.37 3.59 3.65
CA GLY A 211 -55.20 4.50 2.87
C GLY A 211 -54.35 5.56 2.18
N GLU A 212 -53.56 6.30 2.95
CA GLU A 212 -52.66 7.36 2.47
C GLU A 212 -51.61 6.84 1.46
N VAL A 213 -51.06 5.63 1.67
CA VAL A 213 -50.15 4.97 0.71
C VAL A 213 -50.86 4.64 -0.61
N ARG A 214 -52.06 4.06 -0.57
CA ARG A 214 -52.84 3.71 -1.78
C ARG A 214 -53.31 4.96 -2.54
N GLU A 215 -53.69 6.00 -1.80
CA GLU A 215 -54.03 7.32 -2.33
C GLU A 215 -52.84 7.89 -3.11
N ARG A 216 -51.66 7.94 -2.48
CA ARG A 216 -50.48 8.49 -3.14
C ARG A 216 -49.99 7.64 -4.30
N GLU A 217 -50.05 6.31 -4.21
CA GLU A 217 -49.76 5.41 -5.34
C GLU A 217 -50.71 5.65 -6.53
N ARG A 218 -51.98 5.97 -6.26
CA ARG A 218 -52.97 6.34 -7.28
C ARG A 218 -52.65 7.70 -7.91
N GLU A 219 -52.42 8.75 -7.12
CA GLU A 219 -52.09 10.10 -7.62
C GLU A 219 -50.81 10.11 -8.47
N LEU A 220 -49.76 9.38 -8.04
CA LEU A 220 -48.51 9.25 -8.78
C LEU A 220 -48.75 8.58 -10.14
N ARG A 221 -49.63 7.57 -10.19
CA ARG A 221 -50.02 6.87 -11.42
C ARG A 221 -50.86 7.76 -12.34
N GLU A 222 -51.88 8.44 -11.82
CA GLU A 222 -52.70 9.40 -12.57
C GLU A 222 -51.84 10.53 -13.17
N SER A 223 -50.81 11.00 -12.47
CA SER A 223 -49.85 12.02 -12.97
C SER A 223 -48.87 11.50 -14.04
N VAL A 224 -48.66 10.18 -14.12
CA VAL A 224 -47.93 9.50 -15.20
C VAL A 224 -48.85 9.28 -16.41
N ASP A 225 -50.04 8.74 -16.19
CA ASP A 225 -51.01 8.41 -17.26
C ASP A 225 -51.56 9.67 -17.95
N ALA A 226 -51.68 10.78 -17.23
CA ALA A 226 -52.06 12.10 -17.78
C ALA A 226 -50.94 12.82 -18.55
N ALA A 227 -49.77 12.22 -18.74
CA ALA A 227 -48.67 12.85 -19.48
C ALA A 227 -49.02 13.03 -20.97
N PRO A 228 -48.86 14.25 -21.54
CA PRO A 228 -49.15 14.50 -22.95
C PRO A 228 -48.21 13.70 -23.86
N ALA A 229 -48.74 13.23 -24.99
CA ALA A 229 -48.01 12.38 -25.93
C ALA A 229 -46.73 13.07 -26.44
N VAL A 230 -45.58 12.52 -26.08
CA VAL A 230 -44.26 12.97 -26.54
C VAL A 230 -44.06 12.46 -27.96
N ARG A 231 -43.71 13.35 -28.90
CA ARG A 231 -43.27 12.90 -30.23
C ARG A 231 -41.85 12.33 -30.11
N PRO A 232 -41.56 11.12 -30.61
CA PRO A 232 -40.20 10.59 -30.61
C PRO A 232 -39.29 11.53 -31.41
N GLN A 233 -38.17 11.93 -30.81
CA GLN A 233 -37.11 12.71 -31.46
C GLN A 233 -35.89 11.79 -31.68
N PRO A 234 -35.91 10.95 -32.74
CA PRO A 234 -34.86 9.96 -32.95
C PRO A 234 -33.52 10.62 -33.23
N THR A 235 -32.53 10.33 -32.39
CA THR A 235 -31.16 10.81 -32.55
C THR A 235 -30.19 9.63 -32.54
N ALA A 236 -29.35 9.52 -33.58
CA ALA A 236 -28.42 8.42 -33.75
C ALA A 236 -26.96 8.89 -33.57
N PHE A 237 -26.18 8.16 -32.78
CA PHE A 237 -24.75 8.43 -32.57
C PHE A 237 -23.98 7.14 -32.24
N TRP A 238 -22.65 7.17 -32.39
CA TRP A 238 -21.79 6.08 -31.93
C TRP A 238 -21.65 6.11 -30.40
N LEU A 239 -21.63 4.95 -29.75
CA LEU A 239 -21.53 4.82 -28.29
C LEU A 239 -20.33 5.58 -27.70
N SER A 240 -19.22 5.68 -28.43
CA SER A 240 -18.01 6.43 -28.06
C SER A 240 -18.12 7.96 -28.21
N ALA A 241 -19.14 8.45 -28.92
CA ALA A 241 -19.39 9.88 -29.17
C ALA A 241 -20.59 10.43 -28.37
N GLY A 242 -21.34 9.58 -27.66
CA GLY A 242 -22.50 9.99 -26.87
C GLY A 242 -22.12 10.81 -25.63
N ARG A 243 -22.87 11.89 -25.38
CA ARG A 243 -22.92 12.55 -24.06
C ARG A 243 -23.38 11.55 -22.99
N LYS A 244 -23.13 11.82 -21.71
CA LYS A 244 -23.65 10.97 -20.63
C LYS A 244 -25.19 10.96 -20.66
N LEU A 245 -25.80 9.89 -20.15
CA LEU A 245 -27.26 9.76 -20.16
C LEU A 245 -27.88 10.73 -19.14
N GLU A 246 -27.19 10.92 -18.02
CA GLU A 246 -27.50 11.83 -16.94
C GLU A 246 -27.57 13.28 -17.42
N ASP A 247 -26.62 13.71 -18.26
CA ASP A 247 -26.60 15.07 -18.85
C ASP A 247 -27.85 15.31 -19.73
N VAL A 248 -28.26 14.29 -20.50
CA VAL A 248 -29.42 14.39 -21.41
C VAL A 248 -30.75 14.27 -20.65
N ILE A 249 -30.79 13.50 -19.56
CA ILE A 249 -31.93 13.49 -18.62
C ILE A 249 -32.13 14.86 -17.99
N ALA A 250 -31.05 15.51 -17.52
CA ALA A 250 -31.12 16.85 -16.93
C ALA A 250 -31.59 17.91 -17.95
N GLU A 251 -31.09 17.84 -19.19
CA GLU A 251 -31.51 18.72 -20.29
C GLU A 251 -32.97 18.47 -20.72
N THR A 252 -33.41 17.21 -20.77
CA THR A 252 -34.80 16.82 -21.09
C THR A 252 -35.78 17.21 -19.99
N ALA A 253 -35.31 17.27 -18.73
CA ALA A 253 -36.07 17.80 -17.60
C ALA A 253 -36.10 19.34 -17.56
N GLY A 254 -35.39 20.03 -18.47
CA GLY A 254 -35.11 21.46 -18.48
C GLY A 254 -36.28 22.39 -18.85
N GLN A 255 -37.49 22.14 -18.33
CA GLN A 255 -38.36 23.26 -17.99
C GLN A 255 -37.78 23.92 -16.72
N PRO A 256 -37.86 25.26 -16.57
CA PRO A 256 -37.39 25.90 -15.34
C PRO A 256 -38.21 25.40 -14.14
N PRO A 257 -37.58 25.19 -12.96
CA PRO A 257 -38.32 24.92 -11.74
C PRO A 257 -38.98 26.20 -11.25
N ASP A 258 -40.19 26.48 -11.74
CA ASP A 258 -41.06 27.56 -11.24
C ASP A 258 -41.58 27.31 -9.80
N ASP A 259 -41.13 26.22 -9.15
CA ASP A 259 -41.45 25.83 -7.79
C ASP A 259 -40.17 25.78 -6.93
N PRO A 260 -39.91 26.82 -6.09
CA PRO A 260 -38.66 26.94 -5.32
C PRO A 260 -38.52 25.90 -4.20
N ASP A 261 -39.56 25.14 -3.86
CA ASP A 261 -39.47 24.05 -2.87
C ASP A 261 -38.75 22.79 -3.41
N ALA A 262 -38.42 22.73 -4.70
CA ALA A 262 -37.60 21.67 -5.28
C ALA A 262 -36.21 21.54 -4.63
N ASP A 263 -35.55 22.67 -4.31
CA ASP A 263 -34.25 22.67 -3.61
C ASP A 263 -34.39 22.31 -2.12
N ASN A 264 -35.51 22.68 -1.49
CA ASN A 264 -35.86 22.22 -0.14
C ASN A 264 -36.04 20.68 -0.10
N ALA A 265 -36.62 20.08 -1.14
CA ALA A 265 -36.71 18.62 -1.26
C ALA A 265 -35.32 17.95 -1.36
N LEU A 266 -34.34 18.60 -2.00
CA LEU A 266 -32.95 18.15 -2.08
C LEU A 266 -32.22 18.24 -0.73
N LEU A 267 -32.45 19.32 0.03
CA LEU A 267 -32.00 19.45 1.42
C LEU A 267 -32.65 18.39 2.34
N CYS A 268 -33.94 18.10 2.16
CA CYS A 268 -34.64 17.03 2.88
C CYS A 268 -34.11 15.63 2.53
N ARG A 269 -33.63 15.37 1.30
CA ARG A 269 -32.92 14.13 0.95
C ARG A 269 -31.63 13.98 1.76
N LEU A 270 -30.84 15.03 1.91
CA LEU A 270 -29.62 15.01 2.75
C LEU A 270 -29.93 14.86 4.25
N ALA A 271 -30.94 15.58 4.76
CA ALA A 271 -31.36 15.50 6.16
C ALA A 271 -31.92 14.11 6.54
N SER A 272 -32.66 13.46 5.64
CA SER A 272 -33.29 12.17 5.93
C SER A 272 -32.32 10.98 5.89
N VAL A 273 -31.28 11.02 5.03
CA VAL A 273 -30.16 10.06 5.11
C VAL A 273 -29.41 10.20 6.44
N LYS A 274 -29.22 11.43 6.93
CA LYS A 274 -28.61 11.72 8.24
C LYS A 274 -29.45 11.17 9.42
N ALA A 275 -30.77 11.13 9.28
CA ALA A 275 -31.66 10.52 10.28
C ALA A 275 -31.61 8.98 10.26
N ALA A 276 -31.64 8.36 9.08
CA ALA A 276 -31.65 6.90 8.94
C ALA A 276 -30.38 6.21 9.48
N GLY A 277 -29.24 6.90 9.50
CA GLY A 277 -28.00 6.40 10.13
C GLY A 277 -27.91 6.63 11.65
N SER A 278 -28.82 7.40 12.25
CA SER A 278 -28.72 7.89 13.65
C SER A 278 -29.45 6.98 14.65
N GLY A 279 -29.09 5.70 14.69
CA GLY A 279 -29.76 4.62 15.43
C GLY A 279 -29.67 4.65 16.97
N VAL A 280 -29.70 5.84 17.60
CA VAL A 280 -29.53 6.02 19.06
C VAL A 280 -30.84 6.33 19.79
N ASN A 281 -31.90 6.75 19.09
CA ASN A 281 -33.25 6.98 19.65
C ASN A 281 -34.35 6.41 18.72
N GLY A 282 -34.21 5.14 18.34
CA GLY A 282 -35.09 4.47 17.40
C GLY A 282 -36.50 4.18 17.95
N LYS A 283 -37.40 5.16 17.87
CA LYS A 283 -38.85 4.85 17.87
C LYS A 283 -39.16 4.01 16.63
N PHE A 284 -39.91 2.92 16.82
CA PHE A 284 -40.18 1.94 15.77
C PHE A 284 -41.16 2.51 14.74
N GLU A 285 -40.65 3.03 13.61
CA GLU A 285 -41.50 3.57 12.55
C GLU A 285 -42.16 2.44 11.74
N SER A 286 -43.48 2.56 11.50
CA SER A 286 -44.22 1.60 10.68
C SER A 286 -43.68 1.55 9.25
N ALA A 287 -43.59 0.35 8.68
CA ALA A 287 -43.22 0.15 7.28
C ALA A 287 -44.16 0.90 6.32
N ASP A 288 -45.45 1.02 6.66
CA ASP A 288 -46.43 1.77 5.87
C ASP A 288 -46.12 3.28 5.89
N LYS A 289 -45.70 3.84 7.04
CA LYS A 289 -45.23 5.23 7.18
C LYS A 289 -43.93 5.47 6.40
N ARG A 290 -43.00 4.52 6.42
CA ARG A 290 -41.76 4.58 5.64
C ARG A 290 -42.05 4.55 4.14
N ARG A 291 -42.96 3.67 3.68
CA ARG A 291 -43.39 3.61 2.27
C ARG A 291 -44.05 4.92 1.83
N LEU A 292 -44.90 5.52 2.66
CA LEU A 292 -45.46 6.85 2.40
C LEU A 292 -44.37 7.94 2.26
N ALA A 293 -43.33 7.89 3.10
CA ALA A 293 -42.18 8.80 3.02
C ALA A 293 -41.21 8.51 1.85
N GLU A 294 -41.25 7.30 1.28
CA GLU A 294 -40.54 6.95 0.04
C GLU A 294 -41.35 7.41 -1.19
N LEU A 295 -42.67 7.20 -1.20
CA LEU A 295 -43.61 7.66 -2.24
C LEU A 295 -43.71 9.19 -2.33
N SER A 296 -43.67 9.92 -1.21
CA SER A 296 -43.68 11.39 -1.23
C SER A 296 -42.35 12.01 -1.69
N ARG A 297 -41.26 11.23 -1.68
CA ARG A 297 -39.93 11.63 -2.21
C ARG A 297 -39.66 11.12 -3.63
N ALA A 298 -40.51 10.23 -4.14
CA ALA A 298 -40.47 9.71 -5.50
C ALA A 298 -40.91 10.81 -6.47
N HIS A 299 -39.96 11.35 -7.23
CA HIS A 299 -40.26 12.36 -8.23
C HIS A 299 -40.91 11.69 -9.43
N VAL A 300 -42.13 12.08 -9.79
CA VAL A 300 -42.75 11.64 -11.04
C VAL A 300 -41.97 12.28 -12.19
N HIS A 301 -41.35 11.45 -13.02
CA HIS A 301 -40.82 11.87 -14.30
C HIS A 301 -41.88 11.54 -15.36
N ARG A 302 -42.44 12.54 -16.02
CA ARG A 302 -43.46 12.34 -17.07
C ARG A 302 -42.86 11.84 -18.38
N SER A 303 -41.61 12.22 -18.65
CA SER A 303 -40.82 11.80 -19.80
C SER A 303 -39.77 10.75 -19.42
N CYS A 304 -39.37 9.94 -20.40
CA CYS A 304 -38.33 8.93 -20.30
C CYS A 304 -37.38 9.05 -21.50
N VAL A 305 -36.07 9.07 -21.27
CA VAL A 305 -35.04 9.03 -22.33
C VAL A 305 -34.49 7.61 -22.45
N LEU A 306 -34.83 6.90 -23.52
CA LEU A 306 -34.26 5.58 -23.80
C LEU A 306 -33.11 5.67 -24.80
N ARG A 307 -32.08 4.85 -24.56
CA ARG A 307 -30.97 4.63 -25.50
C ARG A 307 -30.93 3.16 -25.89
N VAL A 308 -31.33 2.85 -27.10
CA VAL A 308 -31.22 1.51 -27.71
C VAL A 308 -29.81 1.37 -28.29
N ILE A 309 -28.98 0.59 -27.61
CA ILE A 309 -27.61 0.27 -28.03
C ILE A 309 -27.68 -0.94 -28.98
N CYS A 310 -27.29 -0.71 -30.23
CA CYS A 310 -27.26 -1.73 -31.27
C CYS A 310 -25.97 -2.57 -31.21
N PRO A 311 -25.96 -3.80 -31.78
CA PRO A 311 -24.82 -4.72 -31.66
C PRO A 311 -23.55 -4.30 -32.42
N ASP A 312 -23.60 -3.23 -33.21
CA ASP A 312 -22.48 -2.56 -33.89
C ASP A 312 -21.96 -1.32 -33.11
N LYS A 313 -22.48 -1.07 -31.90
CA LYS A 313 -22.19 0.11 -31.06
C LYS A 313 -22.74 1.43 -31.62
N SER A 314 -23.61 1.41 -32.62
CA SER A 314 -24.51 2.54 -32.86
C SER A 314 -25.56 2.62 -31.73
N VAL A 315 -26.04 3.82 -31.43
CA VAL A 315 -27.01 4.09 -30.36
C VAL A 315 -28.13 4.94 -30.94
N LEU A 316 -29.36 4.47 -30.81
CA LEU A 316 -30.58 5.23 -31.09
C LEU A 316 -31.14 5.76 -29.76
N GLN A 317 -31.11 7.08 -29.59
CA GLN A 317 -31.70 7.77 -28.47
C GLN A 317 -33.09 8.30 -28.84
N LEU A 318 -34.06 8.08 -27.94
CA LEU A 318 -35.47 8.36 -28.14
C LEU A 318 -36.11 8.92 -26.86
N HIS A 319 -37.16 9.71 -27.05
CA HIS A 319 -37.97 10.32 -26.00
C HIS A 319 -39.36 9.70 -25.98
N PHE A 320 -39.76 9.20 -24.82
CA PHE A 320 -41.05 8.56 -24.55
C PHE A 320 -41.73 9.22 -23.34
N ARG A 321 -43.00 8.88 -23.08
CA ARG A 321 -43.62 9.09 -21.77
C ARG A 321 -43.24 7.96 -20.80
N ALA A 322 -43.33 8.24 -19.51
CA ALA A 322 -43.26 7.22 -18.47
C ALA A 322 -44.40 6.18 -18.55
N ALA A 323 -45.56 6.60 -19.06
CA ALA A 323 -46.75 5.75 -19.28
C ALA A 323 -46.67 4.86 -20.53
N ASP A 324 -45.74 5.14 -21.46
CA ASP A 324 -45.69 4.36 -22.72
C ASP A 324 -45.30 2.90 -22.42
N THR A 325 -45.97 1.97 -23.10
CA THR A 325 -45.78 0.53 -22.88
C THR A 325 -44.62 -0.04 -23.68
N GLY A 326 -44.11 -1.21 -23.28
CA GLY A 326 -43.12 -1.96 -24.05
C GLY A 326 -43.51 -2.15 -25.52
N GLU A 327 -44.78 -2.40 -25.80
CA GLU A 327 -45.36 -2.53 -27.15
C GLU A 327 -45.29 -1.21 -27.94
N GLN A 328 -45.60 -0.07 -27.32
CA GLN A 328 -45.51 1.25 -27.95
C GLN A 328 -44.05 1.67 -28.20
N VAL A 329 -43.13 1.24 -27.32
CA VAL A 329 -41.69 1.46 -27.45
C VAL A 329 -41.11 0.58 -28.57
N THR A 330 -41.47 -0.70 -28.64
CA THR A 330 -41.00 -1.58 -29.72
C THR A 330 -41.57 -1.18 -31.08
N PHE A 331 -42.86 -0.79 -31.16
CA PHE A 331 -43.46 -0.25 -32.38
C PHE A 331 -42.71 0.97 -32.90
N GLN A 332 -42.47 1.99 -32.06
CA GLN A 332 -41.74 3.20 -32.45
C GLN A 332 -40.26 2.92 -32.81
N VAL A 333 -39.64 1.90 -32.21
CA VAL A 333 -38.28 1.49 -32.56
C VAL A 333 -38.24 0.72 -33.90
N ASP A 334 -39.23 -0.13 -34.21
CA ASP A 334 -39.23 -0.91 -35.47
C ASP A 334 -39.19 -0.01 -36.71
N GLU A 335 -39.97 1.08 -36.71
CA GLU A 335 -39.99 2.08 -37.79
C GLU A 335 -38.62 2.73 -38.06
N LEU A 336 -37.71 2.67 -37.08
CA LEU A 336 -36.39 3.29 -37.08
C LEU A 336 -35.24 2.29 -37.29
N LEU A 337 -35.52 0.97 -37.25
CA LEU A 337 -34.57 -0.09 -37.57
C LEU A 337 -34.45 -0.32 -39.09
N ALA A 338 -33.35 -0.92 -39.53
CA ALA A 338 -33.15 -1.25 -40.95
C ALA A 338 -34.13 -2.36 -41.42
N PRO A 339 -34.58 -2.37 -42.69
CA PRO A 339 -35.62 -3.31 -43.15
C PRO A 339 -35.28 -4.80 -43.03
N HIS A 340 -34.00 -5.17 -42.98
CA HIS A 340 -33.57 -6.56 -42.74
C HIS A 340 -33.51 -6.89 -41.24
N VAL A 341 -33.39 -5.89 -40.37
CA VAL A 341 -33.46 -6.06 -38.90
C VAL A 341 -34.90 -6.27 -38.44
N ARG A 342 -35.87 -5.51 -38.98
CA ARG A 342 -37.31 -5.70 -38.71
C ARG A 342 -37.81 -7.10 -39.08
N LYS A 343 -37.20 -7.71 -40.10
CA LYS A 343 -37.48 -9.09 -40.54
C LYS A 343 -36.89 -10.15 -39.62
N ALA A 344 -35.90 -9.82 -38.81
CA ALA A 344 -35.38 -10.68 -37.75
C ALA A 344 -36.21 -10.47 -36.48
N ARG A 345 -36.45 -11.53 -35.69
CA ARG A 345 -37.11 -11.38 -34.38
C ARG A 345 -36.15 -10.74 -33.39
N TRP A 346 -36.45 -9.50 -33.01
CA TRP A 346 -35.63 -8.67 -32.13
C TRP A 346 -36.40 -8.32 -30.84
N TYR A 347 -35.67 -7.94 -29.78
CA TYR A 347 -36.24 -7.50 -28.51
C TYR A 347 -35.32 -6.51 -27.78
N LEU A 348 -35.87 -5.73 -26.84
CA LEU A 348 -35.09 -4.83 -25.98
C LEU A 348 -34.81 -5.49 -24.62
N TYR A 349 -33.60 -5.31 -24.09
CA TYR A 349 -33.25 -5.77 -22.74
C TYR A 349 -32.29 -4.84 -21.99
N GLN A 350 -32.40 -4.80 -20.67
CA GLN A 350 -31.43 -4.17 -19.77
C GLN A 350 -30.47 -5.25 -19.22
N SER A 351 -29.23 -4.89 -18.86
CA SER A 351 -28.25 -5.81 -18.26
C SER A 351 -27.16 -5.07 -17.47
N PRO A 352 -26.63 -5.61 -16.35
CA PRO A 352 -27.03 -6.83 -15.64
C PRO A 352 -27.95 -6.55 -14.43
N PRO A 353 -28.84 -7.48 -14.02
CA PRO A 353 -29.15 -8.77 -14.65
C PRO A 353 -29.94 -8.59 -15.95
N MET A 354 -29.95 -9.62 -16.81
CA MET A 354 -30.68 -9.55 -18.07
C MET A 354 -32.20 -9.51 -17.84
N ARG A 355 -32.84 -8.39 -18.18
CA ARG A 355 -34.30 -8.20 -18.14
C ARG A 355 -34.78 -7.76 -19.52
N ARG A 356 -35.60 -8.58 -20.20
CA ARG A 356 -36.31 -8.15 -21.41
C ARG A 356 -37.40 -7.15 -21.01
N LEU A 357 -37.63 -6.12 -21.83
CA LEU A 357 -38.80 -5.24 -21.69
C LEU A 357 -40.05 -6.02 -22.12
N ALA A 358 -41.11 -6.00 -21.31
CA ALA A 358 -42.35 -6.73 -21.58
C ALA A 358 -43.40 -5.81 -22.21
N ASP A 359 -44.09 -6.29 -23.24
CA ASP A 359 -44.99 -5.51 -24.11
C ASP A 359 -46.04 -4.69 -23.33
N ARG A 360 -46.60 -5.28 -22.27
CA ARG A 360 -47.66 -4.68 -21.43
C ARG A 360 -47.16 -3.88 -20.22
N GLN A 361 -45.85 -3.78 -20.02
CA GLN A 361 -45.25 -3.05 -18.90
C GLN A 361 -44.96 -1.60 -19.32
N THR A 362 -45.31 -0.61 -18.50
CA THR A 362 -44.94 0.79 -18.76
C THR A 362 -43.46 1.03 -18.47
N LEU A 363 -42.86 2.09 -19.04
CA LEU A 363 -41.47 2.46 -18.73
C LEU A 363 -41.26 2.86 -17.25
N ALA A 364 -42.30 3.37 -16.58
CA ALA A 364 -42.32 3.56 -15.14
C ALA A 364 -42.30 2.22 -14.38
N ASP A 365 -43.23 1.30 -14.70
CA ASP A 365 -43.30 -0.04 -14.08
C ASP A 365 -42.05 -0.89 -14.35
N ALA A 366 -41.33 -0.63 -15.45
CA ALA A 366 -40.05 -1.26 -15.79
C ALA A 366 -38.84 -0.67 -15.04
N GLY A 367 -39.02 0.45 -14.33
CA GLY A 367 -37.94 1.17 -13.65
C GLY A 367 -36.95 1.83 -14.62
N MET A 368 -37.40 2.21 -15.82
CA MET A 368 -36.56 2.83 -16.86
C MET A 368 -36.59 4.36 -16.84
N THR A 369 -37.52 4.98 -16.11
CA THR A 369 -37.62 6.44 -15.89
C THR A 369 -36.60 6.93 -14.84
N PRO A 370 -35.99 8.12 -14.99
CA PRO A 370 -36.14 9.10 -16.07
C PRO A 370 -35.40 8.77 -17.39
N GLY A 371 -34.55 7.76 -17.39
CA GLY A 371 -33.95 7.26 -18.63
C GLY A 371 -33.07 6.04 -18.43
N ALA A 372 -32.94 5.22 -19.47
CA ALA A 372 -32.22 3.94 -19.41
C ALA A 372 -31.46 3.62 -20.70
N ASN A 373 -30.31 2.98 -20.53
CA ASN A 373 -29.65 2.25 -21.61
C ASN A 373 -30.26 0.84 -21.72
N VAL A 374 -30.74 0.48 -22.90
CA VAL A 374 -31.25 -0.84 -23.25
C VAL A 374 -30.51 -1.36 -24.50
N TYR A 375 -30.45 -2.66 -24.68
CA TYR A 375 -29.70 -3.32 -25.75
C TYR A 375 -30.65 -4.02 -26.71
N LEU A 376 -30.32 -3.98 -28.01
CA LEU A 376 -31.05 -4.68 -29.06
C LEU A 376 -30.59 -6.14 -29.16
N GLY A 377 -31.44 -7.06 -28.69
CA GLY A 377 -31.25 -8.51 -28.75
C GLY A 377 -32.01 -9.15 -29.90
N PHE A 378 -31.68 -10.41 -30.21
CA PHE A 378 -32.30 -11.22 -31.28
C PHE A 378 -32.62 -12.62 -30.79
N GLU A 379 -33.71 -13.22 -31.28
CA GLU A 379 -34.12 -14.58 -30.91
C GLU A 379 -33.50 -15.68 -31.79
N ALA A 380 -32.96 -15.29 -32.95
CA ALA A 380 -32.40 -16.18 -33.97
C ALA A 380 -31.10 -15.57 -34.53
N ASP A 381 -30.67 -16.00 -35.73
CA ASP A 381 -29.48 -15.49 -36.40
C ASP A 381 -29.43 -13.95 -36.42
N ARG A 382 -28.35 -13.41 -35.84
CA ARG A 382 -28.14 -11.97 -35.70
C ARG A 382 -27.92 -11.34 -37.09
N PRO A 383 -28.77 -10.38 -37.53
CA PRO A 383 -28.55 -9.70 -38.80
C PRO A 383 -27.25 -8.88 -38.81
N GLY A 384 -26.70 -8.65 -40.00
CA GLY A 384 -25.53 -7.79 -40.18
C GLY A 384 -25.86 -6.29 -40.05
N PRO A 385 -24.86 -5.43 -39.77
CA PRO A 385 -25.03 -3.98 -39.81
C PRO A 385 -25.29 -3.47 -41.25
N PRO A 386 -25.85 -2.26 -41.43
CA PRO A 386 -26.26 -1.31 -40.39
C PRO A 386 -27.55 -1.76 -39.69
N PHE A 387 -27.68 -1.48 -38.38
CA PHE A 387 -28.88 -1.85 -37.63
C PHE A 387 -30.01 -0.82 -37.71
N LEU A 388 -29.66 0.46 -37.91
CA LEU A 388 -30.62 1.58 -38.01
C LEU A 388 -31.04 1.84 -39.47
N ALA A 389 -32.24 2.40 -39.65
CA ALA A 389 -32.76 2.82 -40.96
C ALA A 389 -31.81 3.83 -41.64
N HIS A 390 -31.82 3.88 -42.97
CA HIS A 390 -30.82 4.62 -43.76
C HIS A 390 -30.71 6.12 -43.38
N SER A 391 -31.82 6.78 -43.07
CA SER A 391 -31.87 8.18 -42.62
C SER A 391 -31.14 8.42 -41.28
N LEU A 392 -31.20 7.47 -40.36
CA LEU A 392 -30.45 7.51 -39.09
C LEU A 392 -29.01 7.03 -39.27
N ALA A 393 -28.79 6.05 -40.14
CA ALA A 393 -27.45 5.59 -40.49
C ALA A 393 -26.61 6.68 -41.18
N SER A 394 -27.23 7.65 -41.88
CA SER A 394 -26.54 8.85 -42.40
C SER A 394 -26.27 9.93 -41.34
N MET A 395 -26.93 9.89 -40.18
CA MET A 395 -26.59 10.75 -39.04
C MET A 395 -25.41 10.20 -38.23
N LEU A 396 -25.17 8.89 -38.30
CA LEU A 396 -23.93 8.31 -37.81
C LEU A 396 -22.77 8.86 -38.65
N GLY A 397 -21.84 9.58 -38.00
CA GLY A 397 -20.57 9.96 -38.61
C GLY A 397 -19.74 8.74 -39.04
N PRO A 398 -18.54 8.91 -39.62
CA PRO A 398 -17.68 7.79 -39.97
C PRO A 398 -17.53 6.83 -38.78
N PRO A 399 -17.70 5.51 -38.96
CA PRO A 399 -17.64 4.58 -37.84
C PRO A 399 -16.29 4.72 -37.13
N PRO A 400 -16.28 4.80 -35.79
CA PRO A 400 -15.02 4.90 -35.06
C PRO A 400 -14.17 3.70 -35.45
N MET A 401 -12.95 3.96 -35.96
CA MET A 401 -12.04 2.88 -36.32
C MET A 401 -11.76 2.07 -35.06
N GLU A 402 -12.42 0.92 -34.94
CA GLU A 402 -12.07 -0.07 -33.92
C GLU A 402 -10.59 -0.36 -34.11
N ALA A 403 -9.79 -0.06 -33.09
CA ALA A 403 -8.36 -0.24 -33.13
C ALA A 403 -8.11 -1.73 -33.37
N ARG A 404 -7.80 -2.09 -34.63
CA ARG A 404 -7.65 -3.48 -35.06
C ARG A 404 -6.70 -4.14 -34.06
N PRO A 405 -7.11 -5.22 -33.36
CA PRO A 405 -6.19 -5.94 -32.49
C PRO A 405 -4.99 -6.33 -33.37
N ALA A 406 -3.80 -5.90 -32.95
CA ALA A 406 -2.64 -5.85 -33.84
C ALA A 406 -2.37 -7.24 -34.43
N VAL A 407 -2.71 -7.42 -35.71
CA VAL A 407 -2.60 -8.71 -36.39
C VAL A 407 -1.11 -9.00 -36.57
N GLY A 408 -0.55 -9.76 -35.64
CA GLY A 408 0.82 -10.24 -35.72
C GLY A 408 1.02 -10.96 -37.05
N THR A 409 2.01 -10.52 -37.82
CA THR A 409 2.35 -11.10 -39.13
C THR A 409 2.93 -12.49 -38.93
N GLY A 410 2.06 -13.51 -38.92
CA GLY A 410 2.40 -14.90 -38.59
C GLY A 410 1.37 -15.88 -39.12
N SER A 411 1.10 -15.85 -40.43
CA SER A 411 0.11 -16.72 -41.08
C SER A 411 0.74 -18.00 -41.66
N VAL A 412 0.38 -19.15 -41.10
CA VAL A 412 0.38 -20.45 -41.80
C VAL A 412 -1.04 -21.01 -41.67
N PRO A 413 -1.72 -21.41 -42.76
CA PRO A 413 -3.16 -21.67 -42.72
C PRO A 413 -3.51 -23.11 -42.29
N PRO A 414 -4.57 -23.31 -41.48
CA PRO A 414 -5.25 -24.59 -41.42
C PRO A 414 -6.13 -24.78 -42.66
N ALA A 415 -6.11 -25.99 -43.24
CA ALA A 415 -7.00 -26.35 -44.34
C ALA A 415 -8.42 -26.66 -43.83
N SER A 416 -9.41 -26.48 -44.70
CA SER A 416 -10.81 -26.79 -44.45
C SER A 416 -11.06 -28.28 -44.17
N LYS A 417 -12.08 -28.58 -43.35
CA LYS A 417 -12.94 -29.73 -43.62
C LYS A 417 -14.39 -29.43 -43.27
N ASP A 418 -15.28 -29.97 -44.10
CA ASP A 418 -16.70 -29.65 -44.12
C ASP A 418 -17.52 -30.57 -43.18
N ARG A 419 -18.83 -30.32 -43.12
CA ARG A 419 -19.79 -31.07 -42.29
C ARG A 419 -19.86 -32.57 -42.63
N GLY A 420 -20.09 -33.38 -41.60
CA GLY A 420 -20.49 -34.79 -41.69
C GLY A 420 -21.16 -35.21 -40.38
N GLU A 421 -22.23 -35.98 -40.46
CA GLU A 421 -23.10 -36.33 -39.32
C GLU A 421 -22.80 -37.74 -38.76
N GLY A 422 -23.29 -38.04 -37.55
CA GLY A 422 -23.74 -39.41 -37.22
C GLY A 422 -22.97 -40.21 -36.16
N MET A 423 -23.65 -40.42 -35.02
CA MET A 423 -23.66 -41.64 -34.18
C MET A 423 -22.40 -42.20 -33.49
N ALA A 424 -22.51 -42.23 -32.15
CA ALA A 424 -22.40 -43.41 -31.27
C ALA A 424 -21.04 -44.08 -30.92
N LEU A 425 -20.80 -44.11 -29.59
CA LEU A 425 -20.33 -45.24 -28.76
C LEU A 425 -19.12 -46.08 -29.22
N GLY A 426 -18.01 -46.01 -28.46
CA GLY A 426 -16.94 -47.03 -28.47
C GLY A 426 -15.70 -46.54 -27.71
N GLY A 427 -15.20 -47.30 -26.74
CA GLY A 427 -14.11 -46.86 -25.85
C GLY A 427 -12.79 -47.63 -25.98
N GLY A 428 -11.73 -47.05 -25.41
CA GLY A 428 -10.46 -47.73 -25.08
C GLY A 428 -9.40 -47.77 -26.19
N GLY A 429 -8.14 -48.03 -25.79
CA GLY A 429 -7.08 -48.43 -26.73
C GLY A 429 -5.83 -47.53 -26.76
N SER A 430 -4.82 -47.94 -26.00
CA SER A 430 -3.48 -47.38 -25.85
C SER A 430 -2.59 -47.29 -27.12
N SER A 431 -1.39 -46.71 -26.92
CA SER A 431 -0.08 -47.11 -27.50
C SER A 431 0.30 -46.79 -28.97
N SER A 432 1.05 -45.68 -29.10
CA SER A 432 2.46 -45.60 -29.58
C SER A 432 2.91 -45.93 -31.02
N SER A 433 3.84 -45.08 -31.48
CA SER A 433 5.10 -45.38 -32.23
C SER A 433 5.25 -44.99 -33.72
N THR A 434 6.22 -44.10 -33.96
CA THR A 434 7.20 -44.00 -35.07
C THR A 434 6.95 -44.64 -36.44
N THR A 435 7.23 -43.90 -37.53
CA THR A 435 8.47 -44.11 -38.35
C THR A 435 8.72 -43.02 -39.41
N ASN A 436 9.92 -43.06 -40.02
CA ASN A 436 10.47 -42.10 -41.00
C ASN A 436 9.88 -42.23 -42.41
N GLY A 437 10.06 -41.21 -43.26
CA GLY A 437 9.93 -41.34 -44.72
C GLY A 437 10.13 -40.02 -45.48
N GLY A 438 11.22 -39.88 -46.24
CA GLY A 438 11.51 -38.69 -47.07
C GLY A 438 11.33 -38.97 -48.57
N GLY A 439 11.02 -37.92 -49.36
CA GLY A 439 10.88 -37.99 -50.82
C GLY A 439 11.12 -36.63 -51.48
N ARG A 440 11.66 -36.60 -52.71
CA ARG A 440 12.29 -35.40 -53.30
C ARG A 440 12.03 -35.27 -54.81
N SER A 441 11.53 -34.11 -55.26
CA SER A 441 11.44 -33.70 -56.69
C SER A 441 10.39 -34.50 -57.52
N THR A 442 9.80 -34.05 -58.64
CA THR A 442 10.21 -33.07 -59.66
C THR A 442 9.04 -32.36 -60.39
N ARG A 443 9.28 -31.10 -60.80
CA ARG A 443 8.97 -30.46 -62.11
C ARG A 443 7.56 -30.46 -62.77
N ARG A 444 7.28 -29.23 -63.25
CA ARG A 444 6.61 -28.81 -64.52
C ARG A 444 5.10 -28.58 -64.52
N ALA A 445 4.74 -27.36 -64.95
CA ALA A 445 3.41 -26.87 -65.26
C ALA A 445 3.29 -26.62 -66.79
N ALA A 446 2.07 -26.34 -67.26
CA ALA A 446 1.80 -25.81 -68.59
C ALA A 446 0.60 -24.81 -68.56
N THR A 447 0.76 -23.68 -69.25
CA THR A 447 -0.24 -22.83 -69.95
C THR A 447 -1.59 -22.50 -69.26
N LEU A 448 -1.91 -21.25 -68.90
CA LEU A 448 -2.21 -20.04 -69.74
C LEU A 448 -3.61 -20.07 -70.42
N PRO A 449 -4.25 -18.93 -70.83
CA PRO A 449 -3.75 -17.54 -70.90
C PRO A 449 -4.72 -16.41 -70.40
N SER A 450 -4.27 -15.14 -70.53
CA SER A 450 -5.04 -13.89 -70.85
C SER A 450 -6.09 -13.31 -69.86
N SER A 451 -6.27 -11.98 -69.75
CA SER A 451 -5.49 -10.81 -70.24
C SER A 451 -6.00 -9.46 -69.68
N SER A 452 -5.11 -8.45 -69.60
CA SER A 452 -5.36 -6.97 -69.57
C SER A 452 -6.22 -6.36 -68.44
N SER A 453 -6.01 -5.14 -67.94
CA SER A 453 -4.90 -4.15 -67.94
C SER A 453 -5.29 -3.01 -66.93
N CYS A 454 -4.55 -1.94 -66.62
CA CYS A 454 -3.24 -1.39 -67.01
C CYS A 454 -2.72 -0.49 -65.85
N SER A 455 -1.43 -0.08 -65.81
CA SER A 455 -0.92 0.93 -64.86
C SER A 455 0.41 1.60 -65.29
N ALA A 456 0.89 2.56 -64.50
CA ALA A 456 1.80 3.65 -64.91
C ALA A 456 3.31 3.35 -65.03
N SER A 457 4.06 4.29 -65.65
CA SER A 457 5.53 4.46 -65.59
C SER A 457 5.94 5.38 -64.41
N GLY A 458 7.17 5.46 -63.86
CA GLY A 458 8.53 5.01 -64.26
C GLY A 458 9.44 6.24 -64.53
N ARG A 459 10.72 6.39 -64.11
CA ARG A 459 11.83 5.55 -63.53
C ARG A 459 12.61 6.38 -62.45
N PHE A 460 13.47 5.90 -61.54
CA PHE A 460 14.59 4.92 -61.47
C PHE A 460 15.97 5.40 -62.04
N LEU A 461 17.05 5.40 -61.20
CA LEU A 461 18.46 5.01 -61.50
C LEU A 461 19.42 5.18 -60.26
N ALA A 462 20.67 4.68 -60.31
CA ALA A 462 21.56 4.54 -59.12
C ALA A 462 23.10 4.43 -59.38
N LEU A 463 23.92 4.63 -58.32
CA LEU A 463 25.39 4.33 -58.16
C LEU A 463 26.39 5.18 -59.01
N PRO A 464 27.74 5.20 -58.78
CA PRO A 464 28.61 4.33 -57.95
C PRO A 464 29.71 5.04 -57.07
N LEU A 465 30.77 4.28 -56.68
CA LEU A 465 31.95 4.59 -55.83
C LEU A 465 33.09 5.40 -56.52
N PRO A 466 34.13 5.82 -55.75
CA PRO A 466 35.49 5.32 -56.03
C PRO A 466 36.35 4.91 -54.79
N ARG A 467 37.57 4.40 -55.02
CA ARG A 467 38.61 3.94 -54.04
C ARG A 467 40.01 4.47 -54.40
N VAL A 468 40.85 4.79 -53.39
CA VAL A 468 42.35 4.77 -53.38
C VAL A 468 42.76 4.55 -51.90
N ALA A 469 43.33 3.40 -51.48
CA ALA A 469 44.78 3.10 -51.29
C ALA A 469 45.52 4.15 -50.42
N GLU A 470 46.14 3.92 -49.24
CA GLU A 470 46.99 2.87 -48.63
C GLU A 470 48.39 3.45 -48.32
N ALA A 471 48.80 3.54 -47.03
CA ALA A 471 50.21 3.46 -46.57
C ALA A 471 50.38 3.57 -45.02
N LEU A 472 50.97 2.51 -44.44
CA LEU A 472 51.95 2.45 -43.34
C LEU A 472 51.99 3.46 -42.15
N ALA A 473 51.80 2.87 -40.96
CA ALA A 473 52.77 2.78 -39.85
C ALA A 473 53.08 3.93 -38.85
N ASP A 474 53.13 3.48 -37.58
CA ASP A 474 54.01 3.81 -36.47
C ASP A 474 54.00 5.15 -35.67
N SER A 475 54.15 4.89 -34.37
CA SER A 475 54.75 5.71 -33.31
C SER A 475 53.92 6.78 -32.59
N ALA A 476 54.23 6.89 -31.30
CA ALA A 476 53.63 7.79 -30.34
C ALA A 476 54.36 9.14 -30.28
N ALA A 477 53.64 10.17 -29.84
CA ALA A 477 54.19 11.18 -28.94
C ALA A 477 53.05 11.87 -28.17
N GLU A 478 53.33 12.27 -26.93
CA GLU A 478 52.60 13.33 -26.27
C GLU A 478 52.93 14.69 -26.92
N VAL A 479 52.06 15.69 -26.75
CA VAL A 479 52.37 16.96 -26.07
C VAL A 479 51.21 17.94 -26.27
N VAL A 480 50.70 18.49 -25.16
CA VAL A 480 49.72 19.59 -25.15
C VAL A 480 50.47 20.91 -25.02
N VAL A 481 50.23 21.86 -25.92
CA VAL A 481 50.69 23.27 -25.81
C VAL A 481 49.49 24.21 -25.94
N LEU A 482 49.52 25.29 -25.16
CA LEU A 482 48.42 26.26 -25.01
C LEU A 482 48.16 27.11 -26.26
N GLY A 483 46.88 27.43 -26.48
CA GLY A 483 46.41 28.41 -27.47
C GLY A 483 45.51 29.48 -26.85
N LEU A 484 46.10 30.42 -26.10
CA LEU A 484 45.39 31.59 -25.55
C LEU A 484 45.12 32.63 -26.65
N VAL A 485 43.86 33.00 -26.89
CA VAL A 485 43.48 34.16 -27.72
C VAL A 485 42.44 35.00 -26.97
N CYS A 486 42.69 36.31 -26.89
CA CYS A 486 41.83 37.26 -26.18
C CYS A 486 41.79 38.62 -26.91
N ARG A 487 40.59 39.03 -27.37
CA ARG A 487 40.13 40.37 -27.84
C ARG A 487 38.75 40.16 -28.51
N GLY A 488 37.78 41.07 -28.44
CA GLY A 488 37.71 42.36 -27.74
C GLY A 488 36.31 43.00 -27.83
N CYS A 489 36.19 44.22 -27.29
CA CYS A 489 35.04 45.15 -27.19
C CYS A 489 34.00 45.13 -28.34
N ARG A 490 32.74 45.61 -28.17
CA ARG A 490 32.36 46.92 -27.54
C ARG A 490 30.87 47.00 -27.13
N GLU A 491 30.45 48.09 -26.46
CA GLU A 491 29.11 48.24 -25.86
C GLU A 491 28.01 48.71 -26.82
N ARG A 492 26.73 48.43 -26.48
CA ARG A 492 25.71 49.46 -26.12
C ARG A 492 24.33 48.87 -25.75
N PHE A 493 23.51 49.74 -25.15
CA PHE A 493 22.11 49.61 -24.73
C PHE A 493 21.76 48.65 -23.59
N TRP A 494 21.14 49.23 -22.56
CA TRP A 494 20.40 48.60 -21.48
C TRP A 494 18.99 49.18 -21.50
N GLU A 495 17.99 48.38 -21.85
CA GLU A 495 16.57 48.62 -21.49
C GLU A 495 15.75 47.35 -21.77
N ASP A 496 15.64 46.48 -20.77
CA ASP A 496 14.35 46.04 -20.20
C ASP A 496 14.62 45.21 -18.91
N ALA A 497 13.66 45.19 -17.98
CA ALA A 497 13.83 44.72 -16.61
C ALA A 497 12.88 43.58 -16.22
N SER A 498 13.15 42.36 -16.66
CA SER A 498 12.55 41.16 -16.06
C SER A 498 13.41 39.89 -16.18
N SER A 499 13.08 38.87 -15.37
CA SER A 499 13.56 37.48 -15.52
C SER A 499 15.01 37.09 -15.16
N ARG A 500 15.66 37.75 -14.18
CA ARG A 500 16.81 37.13 -13.46
C ARG A 500 16.33 36.08 -12.44
N ARG A 501 16.08 34.85 -12.89
CA ARG A 501 15.91 33.70 -11.98
C ARG A 501 17.25 33.29 -11.38
N ILE A 502 17.53 33.72 -10.16
CA ILE A 502 18.66 33.25 -9.35
C ILE A 502 18.45 31.75 -9.06
N LEU A 503 19.50 30.94 -9.27
CA LEU A 503 19.49 29.51 -8.97
C LEU A 503 19.36 29.28 -7.45
N SER A 504 18.68 28.20 -7.05
CA SER A 504 18.46 27.90 -5.63
C SER A 504 19.80 27.66 -4.91
N PRO A 505 20.09 28.33 -3.77
CA PRO A 505 21.43 28.37 -3.15
C PRO A 505 21.77 27.13 -2.31
N ARG A 506 21.50 25.94 -2.85
CA ARG A 506 21.70 24.63 -2.20
C ARG A 506 22.60 23.75 -3.06
N ALA A 507 23.64 23.18 -2.49
CA ALA A 507 24.45 22.14 -3.12
C ALA A 507 24.44 20.86 -2.28
N ALA A 508 24.51 19.72 -2.96
CA ALA A 508 24.80 18.43 -2.36
C ALA A 508 26.01 17.82 -3.07
N LEU A 509 26.99 17.35 -2.31
CA LEU A 509 28.24 16.77 -2.81
C LEU A 509 28.36 15.33 -2.31
N ARG A 510 28.96 14.44 -3.11
CA ARG A 510 29.05 13.00 -2.75
C ARG A 510 30.37 12.35 -3.08
N ALA A 511 30.58 11.18 -2.46
CA ALA A 511 31.65 10.21 -2.63
C ALA A 511 32.51 10.29 -3.89
N HIS A 512 31.87 10.34 -5.06
CA HIS A 512 32.53 10.17 -6.36
C HIS A 512 32.30 11.36 -7.31
N THR A 513 32.06 12.56 -6.75
CA THR A 513 32.07 13.82 -7.52
C THR A 513 33.50 14.09 -8.01
N ALA A 514 33.74 13.98 -9.32
CA ALA A 514 35.10 14.09 -9.89
C ALA A 514 35.67 15.52 -9.75
N PRO A 515 36.98 15.67 -9.45
CA PRO A 515 37.59 16.98 -9.15
C PRO A 515 37.62 17.94 -10.36
N GLU A 516 37.57 17.41 -11.58
CA GLU A 516 37.50 18.22 -12.81
C GLU A 516 36.09 18.77 -13.09
N TYR A 517 35.06 18.23 -12.44
CA TYR A 517 33.64 18.55 -12.66
C TYR A 517 33.02 19.43 -11.56
N GLN A 518 33.84 19.99 -10.68
CA GLN A 518 33.33 20.98 -9.72
C GLN A 518 32.94 22.27 -10.44
N MET A 519 31.68 22.64 -10.25
CA MET A 519 31.14 23.90 -10.71
C MET A 519 31.99 25.04 -10.17
N ARG A 520 32.25 26.06 -11.00
CA ARG A 520 32.52 27.41 -10.47
C ARG A 520 31.24 27.93 -9.83
N LEU A 521 30.97 27.49 -8.61
CA LEU A 521 30.06 28.20 -7.72
C LEU A 521 30.60 29.62 -7.57
N SER A 522 29.72 30.62 -7.47
CA SER A 522 30.17 31.96 -7.12
C SER A 522 30.36 32.03 -5.60
N PRO A 523 31.58 32.32 -5.11
CA PRO A 523 31.82 32.49 -3.68
C PRO A 523 30.84 33.53 -3.10
N GLY A 524 30.17 33.18 -2.01
CA GLY A 524 29.10 33.98 -1.40
C GLY A 524 27.67 33.63 -1.84
N SER A 525 27.47 32.70 -2.78
CA SER A 525 26.11 32.29 -3.22
C SER A 525 25.57 31.04 -2.52
N LEU A 526 26.44 30.20 -1.95
CA LEU A 526 26.07 28.91 -1.35
C LEU A 526 25.60 29.11 0.10
N ARG A 527 24.34 28.75 0.39
CA ARG A 527 23.73 28.85 1.73
C ARG A 527 23.52 27.52 2.43
N TYR A 528 23.39 26.42 1.68
CA TYR A 528 23.17 25.08 2.23
C TYR A 528 24.10 24.09 1.54
N LEU A 529 24.90 23.35 2.31
CA LEU A 529 25.77 22.30 1.82
C LEU A 529 25.48 20.98 2.56
N SER A 530 25.23 19.92 1.80
CA SER A 530 25.14 18.55 2.33
C SER A 530 26.14 17.65 1.63
N ALA A 531 27.10 17.07 2.35
CA ALA A 531 28.09 16.15 1.81
C ALA A 531 27.83 14.73 2.31
N ASP A 532 27.45 13.80 1.43
CA ASP A 532 27.24 12.39 1.78
C ASP A 532 28.39 11.51 1.26
N ASP A 533 29.05 10.78 2.16
CA ASP A 533 30.10 9.81 1.91
C ASP A 533 31.30 10.35 1.07
N ALA A 534 31.68 11.63 1.22
CA ALA A 534 32.40 12.45 0.23
C ALA A 534 33.95 12.70 0.36
N PRO A 535 34.84 11.72 0.66
CA PRO A 535 36.22 12.00 1.04
C PRO A 535 37.27 11.89 -0.07
N SER A 536 36.91 11.49 -1.30
CA SER A 536 37.80 11.63 -2.46
C SER A 536 38.06 13.12 -2.70
N ALA A 537 36.99 13.91 -2.57
CA ALA A 537 36.97 15.35 -2.56
C ALA A 537 37.40 15.98 -1.22
N ALA A 538 37.79 15.24 -0.17
CA ALA A 538 38.18 15.82 1.15
C ALA A 538 39.64 15.55 1.55
N ALA A 539 40.52 15.26 0.59
CA ALA A 539 41.96 15.24 0.82
C ALA A 539 42.50 16.66 1.15
N VAL A 540 43.69 16.76 1.77
CA VAL A 540 44.28 18.05 2.14
C VAL A 540 44.45 18.95 0.91
N GLY A 541 43.93 20.18 0.99
CA GLY A 541 43.96 21.15 -0.10
C GLY A 541 43.01 20.84 -1.25
N SER A 542 42.05 19.92 -1.08
CA SER A 542 41.08 19.57 -2.11
C SER A 542 40.16 20.74 -2.50
N PRO A 543 39.67 20.76 -3.74
CA PRO A 543 38.76 21.80 -4.21
C PRO A 543 37.40 21.87 -3.48
N LEU A 544 36.87 20.79 -2.87
CA LEU A 544 35.66 20.89 -2.02
C LEU A 544 35.95 21.70 -0.76
N ILE A 545 37.13 21.52 -0.17
CA ILE A 545 37.57 22.26 1.01
C ILE A 545 37.87 23.71 0.64
N ARG A 546 38.52 23.97 -0.50
CA ARG A 546 38.70 25.34 -1.04
C ARG A 546 37.36 26.05 -1.25
N GLU A 547 36.34 25.34 -1.76
CA GLU A 547 35.03 25.93 -1.98
C GLU A 547 34.23 26.10 -0.68
N LEU A 548 34.50 25.26 0.34
CA LEU A 548 34.04 25.47 1.72
C LEU A 548 34.67 26.71 2.35
N VAL A 549 35.99 26.91 2.23
CA VAL A 549 36.69 28.16 2.64
C VAL A 549 36.07 29.36 1.93
N ALA A 550 35.93 29.31 0.60
CA ALA A 550 35.40 30.41 -0.21
C ALA A 550 33.90 30.69 0.05
N SER A 551 33.14 29.68 0.47
CA SER A 551 31.70 29.81 0.78
C SER A 551 31.40 29.96 2.27
N ALA A 552 32.40 29.88 3.17
CA ALA A 552 32.20 29.93 4.62
C ALA A 552 31.40 31.19 5.01
N CYS A 553 31.78 32.34 4.46
CA CYS A 553 31.12 33.64 4.66
C CYS A 553 29.65 33.73 4.17
N SER A 554 29.08 32.70 3.54
CA SER A 554 27.66 32.65 3.13
C SER A 554 26.88 31.42 3.59
N LEU A 555 27.55 30.44 4.21
CA LEU A 555 26.93 29.16 4.55
C LEU A 555 26.06 29.28 5.80
N ILE A 556 24.78 28.86 5.70
CA ILE A 556 23.79 28.89 6.79
C ILE A 556 23.59 27.50 7.41
N ARG A 557 23.68 26.43 6.60
CA ARG A 557 23.58 25.03 7.07
C ARG A 557 24.63 24.15 6.41
N LEU A 558 25.41 23.46 7.24
CA LEU A 558 26.38 22.44 6.85
C LEU A 558 25.90 21.08 7.36
N ARG A 559 25.81 20.10 6.46
CA ARG A 559 25.60 18.69 6.80
C ARG A 559 26.70 17.83 6.21
N LEU A 560 27.34 17.00 7.03
CA LEU A 560 28.36 16.02 6.63
C LEU A 560 27.90 14.63 7.11
N CYS A 561 27.65 13.71 6.19
CA CYS A 561 27.16 12.36 6.48
C CYS A 561 28.14 11.31 5.95
N LEU A 562 28.94 10.65 6.80
CA LEU A 562 29.93 9.64 6.39
C LEU A 562 29.58 8.25 6.98
N ARG A 563 28.82 7.47 6.20
CA ARG A 563 28.28 6.15 6.54
C ARG A 563 29.27 5.02 6.20
N ASN A 564 30.08 5.21 5.16
CA ASN A 564 31.02 4.21 4.68
C ASN A 564 32.25 4.10 5.60
N HIS A 565 32.36 2.95 6.27
CA HIS A 565 33.44 2.64 7.21
C HIS A 565 34.86 2.86 6.65
N ARG A 566 35.10 2.54 5.36
CA ARG A 566 36.43 2.69 4.71
C ARG A 566 36.92 4.13 4.62
N LEU A 567 36.07 5.08 4.98
CA LEU A 567 36.26 6.52 4.80
C LEU A 567 36.42 7.25 6.15
N GLN A 568 36.29 6.54 7.27
CA GLN A 568 36.27 7.12 8.62
C GLN A 568 37.62 7.73 9.01
N ASP A 569 38.74 7.11 8.64
CA ASP A 569 40.10 7.59 8.91
C ASP A 569 40.34 9.01 8.34
N ARG A 570 39.54 9.43 7.36
CA ARG A 570 39.59 10.75 6.73
C ARG A 570 38.71 11.80 7.41
N TRP A 571 37.83 11.43 8.34
CA TRP A 571 37.02 12.39 9.10
C TRP A 571 37.91 13.44 9.77
N LYS A 572 38.97 13.01 10.47
CA LYS A 572 39.83 13.93 11.22
C LYS A 572 40.43 14.99 10.30
N GLY A 573 41.06 14.58 9.19
CA GLY A 573 41.62 15.51 8.21
C GLY A 573 40.57 16.46 7.60
N MET A 574 39.36 15.99 7.33
CA MET A 574 38.26 16.84 6.85
C MET A 574 37.81 17.85 7.92
N LEU A 575 37.75 17.47 9.19
CA LEU A 575 37.44 18.37 10.30
C LEU A 575 38.58 19.36 10.57
N ASP A 576 39.85 18.92 10.57
CA ASP A 576 41.04 19.77 10.73
C ASP A 576 41.05 20.88 9.67
N GLN A 577 40.72 20.52 8.43
CA GLN A 577 40.59 21.45 7.30
C GLN A 577 39.37 22.39 7.45
N LEU A 578 38.24 21.89 7.96
CA LEU A 578 37.03 22.70 8.22
C LEU A 578 37.28 23.72 9.34
N ALA A 579 37.96 23.32 10.41
CA ALA A 579 38.32 24.20 11.53
C ALA A 579 39.18 25.36 11.03
N LEU A 580 40.24 25.06 10.26
CA LEU A 580 41.09 26.06 9.62
C LEU A 580 40.28 26.98 8.70
N ALA A 581 39.43 26.41 7.83
CA ALA A 581 38.60 27.16 6.90
C ALA A 581 37.64 28.16 7.55
N LEU A 582 37.08 27.80 8.71
CA LEU A 582 36.15 28.65 9.46
C LEU A 582 36.91 29.67 10.34
N THR A 583 38.14 29.35 10.79
CA THR A 583 38.97 30.22 11.66
C THR A 583 39.74 31.28 10.86
N ASP A 584 40.24 30.93 9.66
CA ASP A 584 40.92 31.87 8.76
C ASP A 584 39.96 32.89 8.11
N ALA A 585 38.65 32.70 8.25
CA ALA A 585 37.63 33.59 7.72
C ALA A 585 37.65 34.94 8.46
N GLN A 586 38.03 36.02 7.74
CA GLN A 586 38.07 37.40 8.27
C GLN A 586 36.73 37.93 8.82
N ARG A 587 35.63 37.18 8.64
CA ARG A 587 34.31 37.43 9.24
C ARG A 587 33.76 36.10 9.74
N PRO A 588 33.11 36.06 10.92
CA PRO A 588 32.47 34.84 11.37
C PRO A 588 31.45 34.37 10.31
N PRO A 589 31.46 33.08 9.94
CA PRO A 589 30.54 32.52 8.95
C PRO A 589 29.10 32.62 9.47
N PRO A 590 28.08 32.86 8.63
CA PRO A 590 26.67 32.94 9.05
C PRO A 590 26.04 31.55 9.31
N LEU A 591 26.84 30.61 9.84
CA LEU A 591 26.44 29.21 10.01
C LEU A 591 25.49 29.11 11.19
N GLU A 592 24.21 28.81 10.93
CA GLU A 592 23.19 28.61 11.96
C GLU A 592 23.04 27.13 12.32
N VAL A 593 23.38 26.20 11.43
CA VAL A 593 23.18 24.77 11.63
C VAL A 593 24.38 23.93 11.19
N LEU A 594 24.87 23.06 12.08
CA LEU A 594 25.91 22.06 11.83
C LEU A 594 25.40 20.65 12.14
N GLU A 595 25.24 19.83 11.10
CA GLU A 595 24.90 18.39 11.21
C GLU A 595 26.10 17.52 10.83
N LEU A 596 26.63 16.74 11.77
CA LEU A 596 27.57 15.65 11.54
C LEU A 596 26.88 14.33 11.80
N GLN A 597 26.95 13.42 10.83
CA GLN A 597 26.39 12.08 10.95
C GLN A 597 27.40 11.06 10.45
N GLY A 598 27.61 9.95 11.14
CA GLY A 598 28.52 8.93 10.64
C GLY A 598 28.29 7.55 11.24
N ARG A 599 29.11 6.59 10.82
CA ARG A 599 29.11 5.27 11.46
C ARG A 599 29.94 5.29 12.75
N ALA A 600 31.21 5.69 12.74
CA ALA A 600 32.03 5.92 13.94
C ALA A 600 32.68 7.30 13.95
N PHE A 601 32.86 7.87 15.15
CA PHE A 601 33.55 9.15 15.36
C PHE A 601 35.07 8.91 15.40
N PRO A 602 35.90 9.73 14.72
CA PRO A 602 37.35 9.52 14.70
C PRO A 602 38.01 9.87 16.05
N PRO A 603 39.08 9.17 16.45
CA PRO A 603 39.93 9.65 17.53
C PRO A 603 40.57 11.01 17.16
N ALA A 604 40.73 11.88 18.15
CA ALA A 604 41.20 13.26 18.01
C ALA A 604 40.45 14.15 16.97
N GLY A 605 39.22 13.78 16.58
CA GLY A 605 38.34 14.66 15.79
C GLY A 605 37.55 15.68 16.62
N GLY A 606 37.54 15.52 17.95
CA GLY A 606 36.87 16.44 18.88
C GLY A 606 37.47 17.84 18.84
N ALA A 607 38.80 17.93 18.74
CA ALA A 607 39.56 19.18 18.70
C ALA A 607 39.11 20.06 17.53
N ALA A 608 39.20 19.50 16.33
CA ALA A 608 38.83 20.20 15.11
C ALA A 608 37.32 20.50 15.03
N LEU A 609 36.46 19.66 15.62
CA LEU A 609 35.04 19.97 15.74
C LEU A 609 34.80 21.13 16.72
N GLY A 610 35.49 21.14 17.87
CA GLY A 610 35.46 22.23 18.84
C GLY A 610 35.94 23.56 18.26
N ASP A 611 37.07 23.53 17.57
CA ASP A 611 37.65 24.70 16.90
C ASP A 611 36.70 25.20 15.77
N SER A 612 36.08 24.30 15.01
CA SER A 612 35.03 24.64 14.01
C SER A 612 33.79 25.29 14.63
N ILE A 613 33.33 24.77 15.78
CA ILE A 613 32.16 25.28 16.50
C ILE A 613 32.47 26.65 17.14
N GLY A 614 33.67 26.82 17.71
CA GLY A 614 34.16 28.07 18.27
C GLY A 614 34.22 29.20 17.23
N ALA A 615 34.72 28.90 16.02
CA ALA A 615 34.70 29.84 14.89
C ALA A 615 33.29 30.27 14.47
N CYS A 616 32.26 29.42 14.67
CA CYS A 616 30.86 29.71 14.36
C CYS A 616 30.03 30.20 15.57
N SER A 617 30.65 30.38 16.73
CA SER A 617 29.98 30.53 18.04
C SER A 617 28.92 31.64 18.13
N ARG A 618 29.04 32.70 17.33
CA ARG A 618 28.10 33.84 17.33
C ARG A 618 26.85 33.65 16.47
N THR A 619 26.81 32.62 15.63
CA THR A 619 25.71 32.40 14.67
C THR A 619 25.06 31.04 14.81
N LEU A 620 25.80 30.07 15.35
CA LEU A 620 25.38 28.68 15.44
C LEU A 620 24.24 28.50 16.44
N ARG A 621 23.12 27.95 15.97
CA ARG A 621 21.90 27.67 16.73
C ARG A 621 21.66 26.18 16.94
N GLU A 622 21.92 25.37 15.91
CA GLU A 622 21.67 23.93 15.89
C GLU A 622 22.99 23.18 15.69
N VAL A 623 23.38 22.34 16.65
CA VAL A 623 24.49 21.39 16.51
C VAL A 623 23.94 19.98 16.65
N SER A 624 24.19 19.14 15.65
CA SER A 624 23.80 17.73 15.62
C SER A 624 25.03 16.88 15.29
N VAL A 625 25.33 15.88 16.11
CA VAL A 625 26.53 15.03 16.03
C VAL A 625 26.10 13.60 16.35
N ALA A 626 25.84 12.78 15.34
CA ALA A 626 25.19 11.48 15.51
C ALA A 626 25.97 10.32 14.86
N PHE A 627 26.44 9.39 15.69
CA PHE A 627 27.24 8.24 15.29
C PHE A 627 26.59 6.94 15.79
N ILE A 628 26.85 5.83 15.08
CA ILE A 628 26.10 4.56 15.20
C ILE A 628 26.92 3.49 15.94
N GLU A 629 28.24 3.52 15.83
CA GLU A 629 29.18 2.55 16.39
C GLU A 629 30.38 3.27 17.02
N THR A 630 30.75 2.91 18.24
CA THR A 630 32.07 3.28 18.80
C THR A 630 33.07 2.16 18.58
N SER A 631 33.60 2.06 17.37
CA SER A 631 34.60 1.07 16.99
C SER A 631 36.00 1.46 17.50
N GLY A 632 36.21 1.44 18.82
CA GLY A 632 37.50 1.75 19.44
C GLY A 632 37.45 1.85 20.97
N SER A 633 38.60 1.62 21.61
CA SER A 633 38.81 1.80 23.05
C SER A 633 39.05 3.24 23.48
N GLU A 634 39.27 4.14 22.53
CA GLU A 634 39.53 5.56 22.77
C GLU A 634 38.23 6.33 23.05
N VAL A 635 38.33 7.38 23.85
CA VAL A 635 37.20 8.20 24.32
C VAL A 635 37.32 9.59 23.70
N VAL A 636 36.20 10.31 23.50
CA VAL A 636 36.24 11.69 22.98
C VAL A 636 36.51 12.66 24.14
N GLU A 637 37.72 12.57 24.70
CA GLU A 637 38.20 13.35 25.84
C GLU A 637 38.56 14.81 25.51
N ASP A 638 38.05 15.30 24.39
CA ASP A 638 38.53 16.50 23.76
C ASP A 638 37.90 17.74 24.40
N GLU A 639 38.55 18.31 25.41
CA GLU A 639 38.13 19.54 26.09
C GLU A 639 37.79 20.68 25.11
N ARG A 640 38.46 20.73 23.95
CA ARG A 640 38.18 21.69 22.88
C ARG A 640 36.77 21.57 22.31
N LEU A 641 36.21 20.36 22.17
CA LEU A 641 34.83 20.16 21.71
C LEU A 641 33.86 20.89 22.64
N TRP A 642 34.06 20.72 23.94
CA TRP A 642 33.22 21.30 24.99
C TRP A 642 33.48 22.79 25.17
N ALA A 643 34.72 23.25 25.04
CA ALA A 643 35.05 24.67 25.03
C ALA A 643 34.46 25.40 23.81
N GLY A 644 34.47 24.77 22.63
CA GLY A 644 33.82 25.28 21.41
C GLY A 644 32.31 25.37 21.59
N LEU A 645 31.66 24.29 22.02
CA LEU A 645 30.22 24.29 22.34
C LEU A 645 29.87 25.32 23.43
N GLN A 646 30.73 25.48 24.45
CA GLN A 646 30.52 26.47 25.51
C GLN A 646 30.66 27.90 24.98
N GLN A 647 31.43 28.15 23.92
CA GLN A 647 31.51 29.48 23.32
C GLN A 647 30.22 29.90 22.61
N VAL A 648 29.38 28.95 22.16
CA VAL A 648 28.19 29.26 21.35
C VAL A 648 27.20 30.15 22.11
N GLU A 649 26.92 31.33 21.57
CA GLU A 649 26.10 32.36 22.23
C GLU A 649 24.61 32.19 21.97
N GLU A 650 24.22 31.55 20.85
CA GLU A 650 22.83 31.42 20.38
C GLU A 650 22.35 29.96 20.27
N LEU A 651 22.94 29.02 21.04
CA LEU A 651 22.61 27.59 20.96
C LEU A 651 21.14 27.31 21.36
N GLU A 652 20.29 27.09 20.36
CA GLU A 652 18.88 26.74 20.50
C GLU A 652 18.65 25.22 20.49
N ALA A 653 19.52 24.45 19.84
CA ALA A 653 19.40 23.01 19.66
C ALA A 653 20.75 22.29 19.72
N LEU A 654 20.84 21.22 20.51
CA LEU A 654 22.00 20.35 20.62
C LEU A 654 21.56 18.89 20.57
N HIS A 655 22.07 18.11 19.61
CA HIS A 655 21.79 16.68 19.47
C HIS A 655 23.11 15.91 19.42
N LEU A 656 23.39 15.05 20.41
CA LEU A 656 24.62 14.26 20.49
C LEU A 656 24.28 12.76 20.61
N ALA A 657 24.66 11.96 19.63
CA ALA A 657 24.47 10.52 19.64
C ALA A 657 25.76 9.76 19.27
N GLY A 658 26.00 8.63 19.95
CA GLY A 658 27.17 7.78 19.71
C GLY A 658 28.53 8.39 20.08
N LEU A 659 28.58 9.48 20.86
CA LEU A 659 29.83 9.98 21.44
C LEU A 659 30.17 9.16 22.69
N ARG A 660 31.43 8.75 22.77
CA ARG A 660 32.01 8.03 23.91
C ARG A 660 32.65 9.03 24.87
N THR A 661 32.53 8.81 26.18
CA THR A 661 32.60 9.88 27.17
C THR A 661 33.55 9.64 28.34
N SER A 662 34.11 10.71 28.89
CA SER A 662 34.87 10.71 30.15
C SER A 662 34.41 11.82 31.10
N SER A 663 35.14 12.03 32.20
CA SER A 663 34.91 13.15 33.14
C SER A 663 34.80 14.49 32.42
N ALA A 664 35.71 14.73 31.47
CA ALA A 664 35.75 15.93 30.65
C ALA A 664 34.47 16.10 29.79
N THR A 665 33.84 15.00 29.37
CA THR A 665 32.56 15.06 28.64
C THR A 665 31.41 15.50 29.54
N CYS A 666 31.28 14.94 30.74
CA CYS A 666 30.19 15.29 31.66
C CYS A 666 30.36 16.73 32.20
N SER A 667 31.57 17.10 32.63
CA SER A 667 31.92 18.48 33.00
C SER A 667 31.77 19.45 31.82
N GLY A 668 32.08 19.01 30.61
CA GLY A 668 31.93 19.76 29.37
C GLY A 668 30.48 20.07 29.04
N LEU A 669 29.62 19.04 29.02
CA LEU A 669 28.16 19.19 28.86
C LEU A 669 27.56 20.11 29.94
N SER A 670 28.02 19.99 31.18
CA SER A 670 27.61 20.86 32.30
C SER A 670 27.94 22.32 32.02
N ARG A 671 29.18 22.61 31.62
CA ARG A 671 29.61 23.95 31.18
C ARG A 671 28.81 24.49 29.99
N VAL A 672 28.41 23.64 29.04
CA VAL A 672 27.59 24.01 27.87
C VAL A 672 26.16 24.35 28.28
N PHE A 673 25.49 23.50 29.08
CA PHE A 673 24.09 23.74 29.49
C PHE A 673 23.99 24.97 30.39
N LEU A 674 24.88 25.14 31.37
CA LEU A 674 24.94 26.32 32.23
C LEU A 674 24.96 27.64 31.43
N ARG A 675 25.75 27.69 30.36
CA ARG A 675 25.83 28.88 29.49
C ARG A 675 24.65 29.01 28.53
N SER A 676 24.14 27.89 28.01
CA SER A 676 23.06 27.86 27.00
C SER A 676 21.65 27.88 27.60
N ALA A 677 21.47 27.72 28.92
CA ALA A 677 20.21 27.35 29.55
C ALA A 677 18.99 28.24 29.18
N LYS A 678 19.22 29.55 29.01
CA LYS A 678 18.17 30.53 28.67
C LYS A 678 17.69 30.45 27.21
N LYS A 679 18.42 29.73 26.34
CA LYS A 679 18.21 29.68 24.89
C LYS A 679 18.00 28.25 24.35
N LEU A 680 18.60 27.25 24.98
CA LEU A 680 18.47 25.84 24.59
C LEU A 680 17.01 25.39 24.68
N ARG A 681 16.43 25.05 23.52
CA ARG A 681 15.05 24.61 23.31
C ARG A 681 14.98 23.14 22.94
N CYS A 682 15.98 22.61 22.24
CA CYS A 682 16.02 21.21 21.83
C CYS A 682 17.28 20.54 22.39
N LEU A 683 17.11 19.43 23.12
CA LEU A 683 18.21 18.59 23.56
C LEU A 683 17.99 17.16 23.07
N GLY A 684 18.91 16.64 22.26
CA GLY A 684 19.00 15.23 21.90
C GLY A 684 20.24 14.59 22.50
N LEU A 685 20.09 13.44 23.16
CA LEU A 685 21.17 12.63 23.68
C LEU A 685 20.91 11.17 23.29
N GLY A 686 21.90 10.46 22.75
CA GLY A 686 21.66 9.10 22.26
C GLY A 686 22.88 8.18 22.16
N GLY A 687 22.58 6.89 21.98
CA GLY A 687 23.57 5.82 22.06
C GLY A 687 24.32 5.87 23.39
N LEU A 688 25.64 5.65 23.32
CA LEU A 688 26.49 5.74 24.50
C LEU A 688 26.52 7.13 25.15
N THR A 689 26.25 8.22 24.42
CA THR A 689 26.22 9.59 24.97
C THR A 689 25.15 9.81 26.04
N SER A 690 24.04 9.07 25.96
CA SER A 690 22.97 9.15 26.98
C SER A 690 23.19 8.16 28.12
N ALA A 691 23.84 7.01 27.85
CA ALA A 691 24.28 6.06 28.89
C ALA A 691 25.47 6.58 29.73
N ALA A 692 26.28 7.44 29.14
CA ALA A 692 27.50 8.05 29.66
C ALA A 692 27.32 8.96 30.88
N LEU A 693 26.31 9.83 30.83
CA LEU A 693 25.95 10.76 31.91
C LEU A 693 25.54 10.00 33.20
N LEU A 694 25.46 8.67 33.12
CA LEU A 694 24.97 7.75 34.13
C LEU A 694 26.11 6.92 34.74
N THR A 695 27.36 7.19 34.37
CA THR A 695 28.56 6.53 34.90
C THR A 695 29.50 7.56 35.51
N SER A 696 29.80 7.43 36.81
CA SER A 696 30.80 8.28 37.47
C SER A 696 32.19 8.00 36.89
N PRO A 697 32.94 9.04 36.47
CA PRO A 697 34.20 8.85 35.75
C PRO A 697 35.32 8.25 36.61
N SER A 698 35.32 8.48 37.93
CA SER A 698 36.35 7.95 38.85
C SER A 698 36.33 6.42 38.98
N VAL A 699 35.27 5.76 38.52
CA VAL A 699 35.12 4.30 38.53
C VAL A 699 35.70 3.65 37.25
N ALA A 700 35.98 4.42 36.20
CA ALA A 700 36.46 3.89 34.92
C ALA A 700 37.97 3.56 34.90
N GLU A 701 38.76 4.15 35.80
CA GLU A 701 40.23 4.08 35.80
C GLU A 701 40.83 3.34 37.01
N ALA A 702 40.02 3.01 38.02
CA ALA A 702 40.47 2.38 39.27
C ALA A 702 40.16 0.88 39.33
N ASP A 703 40.93 0.13 40.13
CA ASP A 703 40.77 -1.32 40.30
C ASP A 703 39.31 -1.70 40.64
N ALA A 704 38.66 -2.42 39.71
CA ALA A 704 37.23 -2.70 39.73
C ALA A 704 36.73 -3.46 40.98
N ALA A 705 37.64 -4.11 41.72
CA ALA A 705 37.34 -4.78 42.99
C ALA A 705 37.09 -3.81 44.17
N ALA A 706 37.67 -2.61 44.15
CA ALA A 706 37.53 -1.61 45.22
C ALA A 706 36.34 -0.67 44.98
N ALA A 707 36.12 -0.25 43.73
CA ALA A 707 35.06 0.70 43.38
C ALA A 707 33.63 0.15 43.59
N ALA A 708 33.45 -1.18 43.55
CA ALA A 708 32.16 -1.85 43.72
C ALA A 708 31.47 -1.63 45.09
N ALA A 709 32.18 -1.07 46.08
CA ALA A 709 31.64 -0.78 47.41
C ALA A 709 31.01 0.63 47.55
N GLN A 710 31.19 1.52 46.57
CA GLN A 710 30.58 2.85 46.58
C GLN A 710 29.43 2.91 45.57
N LEU A 711 28.25 3.35 46.04
CA LEU A 711 27.14 3.68 45.15
C LEU A 711 27.60 4.76 44.17
N PRO A 712 27.39 4.60 42.84
CA PRO A 712 27.68 5.67 41.90
C PRO A 712 26.72 6.82 42.16
N GLN A 713 27.22 7.85 42.81
CA GLN A 713 26.56 9.15 42.79
C GLN A 713 26.50 9.62 41.33
N VAL A 714 25.43 10.35 41.02
CA VAL A 714 25.42 11.28 39.89
C VAL A 714 26.68 12.13 39.99
N SER A 715 27.41 12.36 38.89
CA SER A 715 28.61 13.19 38.98
C SER A 715 28.20 14.56 39.52
N PRO A 716 28.93 15.16 40.48
CA PRO A 716 28.51 16.39 41.13
C PRO A 716 28.32 17.52 40.11
N GLU A 717 29.07 17.50 39.00
CA GLU A 717 28.91 18.42 37.87
C GLU A 717 27.57 18.23 37.14
N PHE A 718 27.10 16.98 36.98
CA PHE A 718 25.78 16.71 36.41
C PHE A 718 24.65 17.03 37.39
N GLN A 719 24.85 16.85 38.70
CA GLN A 719 23.88 17.29 39.69
C GLN A 719 23.82 18.83 39.79
N GLU A 720 24.96 19.52 39.80
CA GLU A 720 25.04 20.98 39.68
C GLU A 720 24.39 21.47 38.37
N LEU A 721 24.59 20.78 37.24
CA LEU A 721 23.91 21.07 35.97
C LEU A 721 22.40 21.04 36.15
N LEU A 722 21.84 20.05 36.87
CA LEU A 722 20.40 19.88 37.05
C LEU A 722 19.83 20.92 38.04
N GLU A 723 20.51 21.15 39.16
CA GLU A 723 20.12 22.16 40.15
C GLU A 723 20.19 23.59 39.58
N ALA A 724 21.22 23.88 38.77
CA ALA A 724 21.35 25.15 38.06
C ALA A 724 20.54 25.22 36.75
N ALA A 725 19.98 24.11 36.27
CA ALA A 725 19.11 24.04 35.09
C ALA A 725 17.67 24.52 35.36
N ALA A 726 17.36 25.01 36.56
CA ALA A 726 16.09 25.69 36.87
C ALA A 726 15.57 26.71 35.79
N PRO A 727 16.40 27.41 34.99
CA PRO A 727 15.93 28.27 33.90
C PRO A 727 15.90 27.61 32.51
N LEU A 728 16.16 26.30 32.36
CA LEU A 728 16.05 25.60 31.07
C LEU A 728 14.61 25.69 30.53
N ARG A 729 14.49 26.11 29.27
CA ARG A 729 13.21 26.17 28.53
C ARG A 729 13.20 25.18 27.38
N LEU A 730 13.56 23.93 27.71
CA LEU A 730 13.51 22.82 26.76
C LEU A 730 12.08 22.61 26.28
N ARG A 731 11.88 22.79 24.97
CA ARG A 731 10.64 22.50 24.25
C ARG A 731 10.65 21.12 23.63
N ALA A 732 11.83 20.57 23.35
CA ALA A 732 12.02 19.24 22.83
C ALA A 732 13.14 18.52 23.59
N LEU A 733 12.87 17.30 24.03
CA LEU A 733 13.86 16.38 24.58
C LEU A 733 13.81 15.07 23.78
N ALA A 734 14.97 14.63 23.30
CA ALA A 734 15.14 13.35 22.64
C ALA A 734 16.19 12.53 23.41
N LEU A 735 15.79 11.38 23.95
CA LEU A 735 16.69 10.40 24.57
C LEU A 735 16.63 9.14 23.71
N CYS A 736 17.59 8.92 22.82
CA CYS A 736 17.45 7.94 21.74
C CYS A 736 18.47 6.79 21.86
N GLY A 737 18.01 5.55 22.03
CA GLY A 737 18.90 4.38 22.03
C GLY A 737 19.85 4.33 23.23
N LEU A 738 19.33 4.51 24.44
CA LEU A 738 20.03 4.22 25.68
C LEU A 738 20.45 2.73 25.73
N GLU A 739 21.74 2.46 25.53
CA GLU A 739 22.34 1.12 25.61
C GLU A 739 23.08 0.89 26.93
N ALA A 740 23.21 -0.37 27.34
CA ALA A 740 24.06 -0.74 28.48
C ALA A 740 25.55 -0.63 28.09
N PRO A 741 26.44 -0.12 28.97
CA PRO A 741 27.87 -0.18 28.74
C PRO A 741 28.37 -1.64 28.76
N MET A 742 28.50 -2.26 27.58
CA MET A 742 29.01 -3.62 27.44
C MET A 742 30.52 -3.70 27.73
N VAL A 743 30.87 -3.89 29.00
CA VAL A 743 32.24 -4.25 29.39
C VAL A 743 32.55 -5.67 28.88
N VAL A 744 33.51 -5.78 27.97
CA VAL A 744 33.88 -7.05 27.33
C VAL A 744 34.65 -7.93 28.32
N GLY A 745 33.96 -8.89 28.95
CA GLY A 745 34.60 -10.03 29.62
C GLY A 745 34.05 -10.43 30.99
N GLN A 746 33.26 -9.58 31.66
CA GLN A 746 32.63 -9.91 32.95
C GLN A 746 31.17 -9.49 33.01
N ALA A 747 30.34 -10.33 33.64
CA ALA A 747 28.91 -10.11 33.79
C ALA A 747 28.58 -9.12 34.92
N VAL A 748 29.04 -7.87 34.78
CA VAL A 748 28.63 -6.77 35.65
C VAL A 748 27.19 -6.40 35.29
N GLY A 749 26.24 -6.75 36.16
CA GLY A 749 24.83 -6.40 35.98
C GLY A 749 24.59 -4.89 36.09
N PHE A 750 23.41 -4.45 35.64
CA PHE A 750 22.97 -3.03 35.55
C PHE A 750 23.02 -2.20 36.85
N ALA A 751 23.42 -2.76 37.99
CA ALA A 751 23.37 -2.15 39.32
C ALA A 751 24.00 -0.74 39.41
N PRO A 752 25.10 -0.40 38.71
CA PRO A 752 25.67 0.96 38.79
C PRO A 752 24.90 1.96 37.92
N GLY A 753 24.90 1.78 36.59
CA GLY A 753 24.38 2.78 35.63
C GLY A 753 22.87 3.00 35.70
N SER A 754 22.12 2.08 36.30
CA SER A 754 20.69 2.22 36.51
C SER A 754 20.32 3.25 37.59
N ALA A 755 21.21 3.53 38.56
CA ALA A 755 20.99 4.56 39.58
C ALA A 755 20.87 5.96 38.93
N ALA A 756 21.88 6.31 38.13
CA ALA A 756 21.94 7.60 37.47
C ALA A 756 21.02 7.68 36.23
N LEU A 757 20.60 6.56 35.62
CA LEU A 757 19.44 6.55 34.70
C LEU A 757 18.18 7.05 35.42
N GLY A 758 17.96 6.60 36.65
CA GLY A 758 16.89 7.11 37.51
C GLY A 758 16.99 8.62 37.70
N ALA A 759 18.16 9.12 38.07
CA ALA A 759 18.39 10.55 38.31
C ALA A 759 18.29 11.42 37.04
N LEU A 760 18.80 10.97 35.88
CA LEU A 760 18.62 11.64 34.59
C LEU A 760 17.12 11.79 34.27
N LEU A 761 16.35 10.72 34.45
CA LEU A 761 14.92 10.72 34.16
C LEU A 761 14.12 11.52 35.20
N GLU A 762 14.50 11.48 36.47
CA GLU A 762 13.90 12.27 37.57
C GLU A 762 14.14 13.77 37.39
N ALA A 763 15.35 14.18 37.02
CA ALA A 763 15.66 15.59 36.82
C ALA A 763 15.23 16.11 35.43
N ALA A 764 15.18 15.25 34.41
CA ALA A 764 14.41 15.54 33.20
C ALA A 764 12.93 15.76 33.57
N ALA A 765 12.35 14.99 34.51
CA ALA A 765 11.00 15.17 35.02
C ALA A 765 10.80 16.53 35.70
N GLN A 766 11.79 17.03 36.44
CA GLN A 766 11.77 18.37 37.06
C GLN A 766 11.65 19.51 36.02
N HIS A 767 12.23 19.34 34.83
CA HIS A 767 12.10 20.30 33.71
C HIS A 767 10.94 19.97 32.74
N ALA A 768 10.35 18.78 32.85
CA ALA A 768 9.44 18.23 31.86
C ALA A 768 8.15 19.06 31.68
N GLY A 769 7.74 19.82 32.71
CA GLY A 769 6.65 20.80 32.63
C GLY A 769 6.80 21.88 31.52
N SER A 770 8.00 22.04 30.96
CA SER A 770 8.27 22.95 29.82
C SER A 770 8.30 22.26 28.45
N LEU A 771 8.34 20.93 28.40
CA LEU A 771 8.43 20.15 27.17
C LEU A 771 7.13 20.21 26.35
N THR A 772 7.29 20.32 25.04
CA THR A 772 6.22 20.28 24.02
C THR A 772 6.42 19.16 23.00
N ALA A 773 7.59 18.53 22.98
CA ALA A 773 7.93 17.36 22.20
C ALA A 773 8.85 16.44 23.02
N LEU A 774 8.61 15.14 22.97
CA LEU A 774 9.40 14.15 23.70
C LEU A 774 9.59 12.91 22.81
N ASP A 775 10.84 12.58 22.54
CA ASP A 775 11.27 11.40 21.79
C ASP A 775 12.07 10.50 22.73
N ILE A 776 11.59 9.28 22.97
CA ILE A 776 12.31 8.26 23.75
C ILE A 776 12.50 6.98 22.93
N SER A 777 12.72 7.14 21.64
CA SER A 777 12.90 6.05 20.69
C SER A 777 14.15 5.19 20.97
N TYR A 778 14.12 3.94 20.50
CA TYR A 778 15.18 2.93 20.60
C TYR A 778 15.66 2.55 22.01
N ASN A 779 15.07 3.11 23.08
CA ASN A 779 15.42 2.83 24.49
C ASN A 779 15.03 1.43 25.00
N GLY A 780 14.79 0.46 24.12
CA GLY A 780 14.28 -0.87 24.46
C GLY A 780 15.12 -1.62 25.49
N ALA A 781 16.45 -1.46 25.45
CA ALA A 781 17.36 -2.04 26.44
C ALA A 781 17.14 -1.46 27.85
N CYS A 782 17.00 -0.13 27.96
CA CYS A 782 16.77 0.52 29.25
C CYS A 782 15.35 0.37 29.79
N ALA A 783 14.32 0.24 28.95
CA ALA A 783 12.96 -0.04 29.45
C ALA A 783 12.87 -1.38 30.20
N VAL A 784 13.62 -2.39 29.73
CA VAL A 784 13.69 -3.74 30.32
C VAL A 784 14.64 -3.82 31.52
N ALA A 785 15.56 -2.85 31.68
CA ALA A 785 16.54 -2.85 32.76
C ALA A 785 15.89 -2.65 34.15
N PRO A 786 16.25 -3.47 35.17
CA PRO A 786 15.89 -3.19 36.56
C PRO A 786 16.69 -1.98 37.07
N LEU A 787 16.07 -1.16 37.93
CA LEU A 787 16.77 -0.08 38.64
C LEU A 787 17.19 -0.53 40.05
N PRO A 788 18.09 0.20 40.74
CA PRO A 788 18.56 -0.21 42.06
C PRO A 788 17.42 -0.08 43.08
N PRO A 789 17.32 -1.00 44.06
CA PRO A 789 16.34 -0.90 45.13
C PRO A 789 16.59 0.35 45.97
N GLY A 790 15.66 1.30 45.93
CA GLY A 790 15.73 2.58 46.65
C GLY A 790 15.52 3.83 45.77
N GLY A 791 15.64 3.72 44.45
CA GLY A 791 15.28 4.80 43.53
C GLY A 791 13.77 5.05 43.45
N PRO A 792 13.32 6.21 42.92
CA PRO A 792 11.90 6.58 42.83
C PRO A 792 11.08 5.67 41.89
N ALA A 793 11.74 4.95 40.99
CA ALA A 793 11.13 3.95 40.11
C ALA A 793 11.83 2.58 40.24
N PRO A 794 11.09 1.45 40.19
CA PRO A 794 11.66 0.11 40.34
C PRO A 794 12.24 -0.49 39.05
N SER A 795 11.99 0.12 37.89
CA SER A 795 12.48 -0.34 36.58
C SER A 795 12.62 0.84 35.61
N GLY A 796 13.46 0.69 34.57
CA GLY A 796 13.68 1.77 33.60
C GLY A 796 12.39 2.14 32.85
N HIS A 797 11.53 1.16 32.56
CA HIS A 797 10.15 1.42 32.14
C HIS A 797 9.38 2.33 33.11
N GLY A 798 9.50 2.09 34.42
CA GLY A 798 8.88 2.92 35.45
C GLY A 798 9.38 4.37 35.42
N ALA A 799 10.70 4.58 35.30
CA ALA A 799 11.29 5.91 35.24
C ALA A 799 10.92 6.66 33.94
N LEU A 800 10.88 5.95 32.79
CA LEU A 800 10.40 6.52 31.53
C LEU A 800 8.91 6.92 31.61
N VAL A 801 8.07 6.13 32.30
CA VAL A 801 6.68 6.51 32.59
C VAL A 801 6.62 7.73 33.50
N SER A 802 7.40 7.80 34.59
CA SER A 802 7.40 8.98 35.48
C SER A 802 7.85 10.25 34.77
N LEU A 803 8.84 10.19 33.86
CA LEU A 803 9.20 11.31 32.99
C LEU A 803 8.01 11.77 32.12
N LEU A 804 7.28 10.83 31.51
CA LEU A 804 6.10 11.11 30.69
C LEU A 804 4.92 11.64 31.53
N GLU A 805 4.75 11.21 32.79
CA GLU A 805 3.73 11.71 33.73
C GLU A 805 4.06 13.12 34.25
N SER A 806 5.35 13.49 34.33
CA SER A 806 5.80 14.84 34.71
C SER A 806 5.88 15.84 33.55
N CYS A 807 5.68 15.41 32.30
CA CYS A 807 5.68 16.30 31.15
C CYS A 807 4.54 17.34 31.23
N GLY A 808 4.82 18.55 30.73
CA GLY A 808 3.81 19.49 30.29
C GLY A 808 3.08 18.96 29.05
N PRO A 809 1.99 19.62 28.61
CA PRO A 809 1.15 19.15 27.50
C PRO A 809 1.95 18.93 26.21
N LEU A 810 2.24 17.66 25.91
CA LEU A 810 3.02 17.29 24.74
C LEU A 810 2.21 17.48 23.46
N THR A 811 2.88 17.97 22.43
CA THR A 811 2.38 18.09 21.05
C THR A 811 3.00 17.05 20.11
N SER A 812 4.13 16.46 20.48
CA SER A 812 4.76 15.34 19.77
C SER A 812 5.29 14.31 20.77
N LEU A 813 4.98 13.04 20.54
CA LEU A 813 5.47 11.91 21.33
C LEU A 813 5.95 10.77 20.42
N ASP A 814 7.24 10.43 20.50
CA ASP A 814 7.83 9.29 19.77
C ASP A 814 8.32 8.20 20.74
N LEU A 815 7.71 7.01 20.64
CA LEU A 815 8.01 5.80 21.41
C LEU A 815 8.63 4.69 20.55
N THR A 816 9.03 5.00 19.31
CA THR A 816 9.57 4.05 18.30
C THR A 816 10.65 3.13 18.90
N HIS A 817 10.45 1.81 18.93
CA HIS A 817 11.39 0.82 19.51
C HIS A 817 11.81 1.08 20.98
N SER A 818 11.04 1.84 21.75
CA SER A 818 11.33 2.14 23.17
C SER A 818 11.10 0.96 24.13
N HIS A 819 10.36 -0.07 23.70
CA HIS A 819 9.80 -1.15 24.52
C HIS A 819 9.07 -0.70 25.81
N VAL A 820 8.63 0.56 25.91
CA VAL A 820 7.82 1.04 27.03
C VAL A 820 6.47 0.29 27.02
N HIS A 821 6.17 -0.45 28.10
CA HIS A 821 4.92 -1.17 28.22
C HIS A 821 3.73 -0.21 28.24
N LEU A 822 2.90 -0.26 27.19
CA LEU A 822 1.74 0.62 27.02
C LEU A 822 0.62 0.37 28.05
N THR A 823 0.78 -0.61 28.94
CA THR A 823 -0.11 -0.86 30.09
C THR A 823 -0.14 0.30 31.09
N ARG A 824 0.92 1.13 31.15
CA ARG A 824 0.95 2.39 31.90
C ARG A 824 0.73 3.64 31.06
N ALA A 825 0.62 3.52 29.74
CA ALA A 825 0.25 4.64 28.89
C ALA A 825 -1.20 5.19 29.01
N PRO A 826 -2.17 4.60 29.78
CA PRO A 826 -3.47 5.25 29.99
C PRO A 826 -3.38 6.59 30.73
N SER A 827 -2.54 6.71 31.77
CA SER A 827 -2.34 7.98 32.50
C SER A 827 -1.69 9.02 31.59
N LEU A 828 -0.65 8.62 30.86
CA LEU A 828 0.09 9.47 29.91
C LEU A 828 -0.84 10.12 28.88
N LEU A 829 -1.66 9.31 28.21
CA LEU A 829 -2.55 9.82 27.17
C LEU A 829 -3.77 10.57 27.74
N ALA A 830 -4.16 10.31 28.99
CA ALA A 830 -5.17 11.13 29.66
C ALA A 830 -4.68 12.55 29.98
N VAL A 831 -3.37 12.74 30.21
CA VAL A 831 -2.75 14.07 30.38
C VAL A 831 -2.51 14.75 29.03
N HIS A 832 -1.87 14.05 28.09
CA HIS A 832 -1.34 14.67 26.86
C HIS A 832 -2.28 14.63 25.65
N GLY A 833 -3.30 13.78 25.64
CA GLY A 833 -4.03 13.44 24.43
C GLY A 833 -4.68 14.62 23.71
N SER A 834 -5.26 15.57 24.45
CA SER A 834 -5.90 16.76 23.87
C SER A 834 -4.93 17.73 23.19
N THR A 835 -3.62 17.62 23.45
CA THR A 835 -2.59 18.47 22.84
C THR A 835 -1.68 17.75 21.84
N LEU A 836 -1.67 16.41 21.83
CA LEU A 836 -0.86 15.63 20.92
C LEU A 836 -1.28 15.82 19.45
N LEU A 837 -0.32 16.28 18.64
CA LEU A 837 -0.40 16.41 17.19
C LEU A 837 0.38 15.31 16.48
N GLU A 838 1.48 14.82 17.05
CA GLU A 838 2.21 13.64 16.56
C GLU A 838 2.30 12.56 17.64
N LEU A 839 1.97 11.31 17.27
CA LEU A 839 2.13 10.13 18.11
C LEU A 839 2.70 8.98 17.27
N ARG A 840 3.83 8.42 17.70
CA ARG A 840 4.53 7.35 16.99
C ARG A 840 4.88 6.22 17.95
N LEU A 841 4.50 5.00 17.57
CA LEU A 841 4.56 3.81 18.40
C LEU A 841 5.23 2.55 17.76
N PRO A 842 5.86 2.56 16.56
CA PRO A 842 6.35 1.33 15.93
C PRO A 842 7.37 0.58 16.79
N GLY A 843 7.35 -0.75 16.83
CA GLY A 843 8.23 -1.53 17.71
C GLY A 843 8.05 -1.33 19.23
N SER A 844 7.01 -0.62 19.68
CA SER A 844 6.61 -0.59 21.10
C SER A 844 6.05 -1.95 21.50
N VAL A 845 6.44 -2.47 22.67
CA VAL A 845 5.99 -3.78 23.12
C VAL A 845 4.75 -3.65 23.99
N VAL A 846 3.63 -4.12 23.48
CA VAL A 846 2.52 -4.58 24.35
C VAL A 846 2.85 -6.02 24.75
N ASP A 847 2.91 -6.28 26.05
CA ASP A 847 3.13 -7.63 26.55
C ASP A 847 1.85 -8.48 26.36
N VAL A 848 1.84 -9.26 25.28
CA VAL A 848 0.71 -10.08 24.85
C VAL A 848 0.47 -11.26 25.82
N ASN A 849 1.45 -11.63 26.65
CA ASN A 849 1.35 -12.76 27.58
C ASN A 849 0.62 -12.40 28.90
N MET A 850 0.26 -11.14 29.11
CA MET A 850 -0.38 -10.62 30.33
C MET A 850 -1.81 -11.15 30.62
N GLY A 851 -2.34 -12.06 29.79
CA GLY A 851 -3.64 -12.71 29.99
C GLY A 851 -4.80 -11.71 30.17
N PRO A 852 -5.80 -11.99 31.03
CA PRO A 852 -6.95 -11.10 31.22
C PRO A 852 -6.60 -9.75 31.87
N ARG A 853 -5.39 -9.61 32.47
CA ARG A 853 -4.90 -8.30 32.95
C ARG A 853 -4.38 -7.44 31.80
N GLY A 854 -3.68 -8.05 30.83
CA GLY A 854 -3.25 -7.38 29.60
C GLY A 854 -4.42 -6.86 28.79
N ASP A 855 -5.46 -7.69 28.61
CA ASP A 855 -6.68 -7.32 27.89
C ASP A 855 -7.48 -6.18 28.59
N ARG A 856 -7.32 -6.01 29.91
CA ARG A 856 -7.82 -4.82 30.63
C ARG A 856 -6.94 -3.58 30.38
N ALA A 857 -5.63 -3.69 30.62
CA ALA A 857 -4.72 -2.55 30.49
C ALA A 857 -4.67 -2.02 29.05
N LEU A 858 -4.82 -2.89 28.05
CA LEU A 858 -4.96 -2.51 26.65
C LEU A 858 -6.26 -1.75 26.40
N LYS A 859 -7.39 -2.14 27.00
CA LYS A 859 -8.66 -1.38 26.91
C LYS A 859 -8.57 -0.01 27.58
N GLU A 860 -7.82 0.11 28.68
CA GLU A 860 -7.55 1.39 29.34
C GLU A 860 -6.66 2.29 28.46
N PHE A 861 -5.60 1.74 27.85
CA PHE A 861 -4.75 2.46 26.89
C PHE A 861 -5.54 2.92 25.67
N CYS A 862 -6.42 2.05 25.18
CA CYS A 862 -7.35 2.31 24.09
C CYS A 862 -8.39 3.39 24.39
N ALA A 863 -8.89 3.45 25.64
CA ALA A 863 -9.79 4.52 26.08
C ALA A 863 -9.05 5.86 26.17
N ALA A 864 -7.80 5.85 26.65
CA ALA A 864 -6.96 7.03 26.73
C ALA A 864 -6.52 7.53 25.34
N LEU A 865 -6.15 6.64 24.41
CA LEU A 865 -5.92 6.97 22.99
C LEU A 865 -7.10 7.73 22.39
N ALA A 866 -8.34 7.41 22.75
CA ALA A 866 -9.51 8.11 22.22
C ALA A 866 -9.62 9.59 22.63
N THR A 867 -8.80 10.08 23.57
CA THR A 867 -8.67 11.53 23.86
C THR A 867 -7.84 12.28 22.82
N CYS A 868 -7.07 11.57 21.97
CA CYS A 868 -6.12 12.13 21.01
C CYS A 868 -6.79 12.56 19.69
N ASP A 869 -7.73 13.50 19.74
CA ASP A 869 -8.51 13.93 18.57
C ASP A 869 -7.81 14.97 17.67
N GLN A 870 -6.75 15.62 18.13
CA GLN A 870 -5.97 16.60 17.33
C GLN A 870 -4.84 15.98 16.49
N LEU A 871 -4.65 14.66 16.53
CA LEU A 871 -3.53 13.97 15.87
C LEU A 871 -3.46 14.23 14.35
N ARG A 872 -2.35 14.84 13.93
CA ARG A 872 -1.96 15.07 12.54
C ARG A 872 -1.04 13.97 12.02
N VAL A 873 -0.19 13.41 12.88
CA VAL A 873 0.70 12.28 12.57
C VAL A 873 0.41 11.15 13.54
N LEU A 874 0.09 9.98 13.00
CA LEU A 874 -0.14 8.77 13.78
C LEU A 874 0.57 7.59 13.12
N ASP A 875 1.60 7.07 13.78
CA ASP A 875 2.28 5.83 13.40
C ASP A 875 2.02 4.76 14.46
N PHE A 876 1.24 3.73 14.10
CA PHE A 876 0.99 2.58 14.97
C PHE A 876 2.14 1.56 14.94
N GLY A 877 2.94 1.53 13.88
CA GLY A 877 3.71 0.35 13.47
C GLY A 877 2.94 -0.95 13.67
N ASP A 878 3.58 -1.92 14.31
CA ASP A 878 3.08 -3.29 14.48
C ASP A 878 1.89 -3.39 15.45
N LEU A 879 1.63 -2.38 16.29
CA LEU A 879 0.58 -2.42 17.31
C LEU A 879 -0.82 -2.61 16.73
N ALA A 880 -1.06 -2.09 15.52
CA ALA A 880 -2.36 -2.20 14.88
C ALA A 880 -2.71 -3.66 14.51
N LEU A 881 -1.73 -4.57 14.36
CA LEU A 881 -1.96 -6.01 14.15
C LEU A 881 -2.71 -6.67 15.31
N MET A 882 -2.60 -6.16 16.53
CA MET A 882 -3.22 -6.76 17.71
C MET A 882 -4.75 -6.80 17.56
N PRO A 883 -5.40 -7.98 17.62
CA PRO A 883 -6.85 -8.10 17.42
C PRO A 883 -7.68 -7.21 18.36
N ALA A 884 -7.22 -7.01 19.60
CA ALA A 884 -7.87 -6.14 20.59
C ALA A 884 -7.70 -4.64 20.29
N MET A 885 -6.63 -4.22 19.59
CA MET A 885 -6.46 -2.84 19.11
C MET A 885 -7.41 -2.48 17.96
N ARG A 886 -8.03 -3.45 17.29
CA ARG A 886 -8.87 -3.21 16.09
C ARG A 886 -10.03 -2.24 16.32
N ARG A 887 -10.82 -2.41 17.38
CA ARG A 887 -11.96 -1.49 17.66
C ARG A 887 -11.47 -0.11 18.11
N PRO A 888 -10.47 0.01 19.01
CA PRO A 888 -10.03 1.32 19.48
C PRO A 888 -9.16 2.10 18.48
N ALA A 889 -8.32 1.44 17.67
CA ALA A 889 -7.62 2.10 16.57
C ALA A 889 -8.63 2.71 15.57
N LEU A 890 -9.72 1.99 15.27
CA LEU A 890 -10.83 2.54 14.48
C LEU A 890 -11.51 3.73 15.18
N ALA A 891 -11.80 3.64 16.48
CA ALA A 891 -12.45 4.72 17.23
C ALA A 891 -11.58 5.98 17.35
N LEU A 892 -10.27 5.82 17.52
CA LEU A 892 -9.28 6.90 17.46
C LEU A 892 -9.27 7.52 16.06
N LEU A 893 -9.09 6.72 15.02
CA LEU A 893 -9.04 7.21 13.64
C LEU A 893 -10.36 7.90 13.23
N GLN A 894 -11.51 7.47 13.76
CA GLN A 894 -12.80 8.16 13.57
C GLN A 894 -12.85 9.54 14.23
N ARG A 895 -12.09 9.78 15.29
CA ARG A 895 -11.97 11.08 15.99
C ARG A 895 -10.95 12.00 15.33
N CYS A 896 -9.70 11.55 15.16
CA CYS A 896 -8.65 12.36 14.54
C CYS A 896 -8.76 12.47 13.01
N ALA A 897 -9.70 11.79 12.36
CA ALA A 897 -9.92 11.88 10.92
C ALA A 897 -9.85 13.31 10.33
N PRO A 898 -10.53 14.34 10.86
CA PRO A 898 -10.49 15.68 10.27
C PRO A 898 -9.11 16.35 10.32
N THR A 899 -8.29 16.00 11.32
CA THR A 899 -6.96 16.59 11.59
C THR A 899 -5.81 15.77 10.98
N LEU A 900 -6.01 14.47 10.75
CA LEU A 900 -5.00 13.51 10.33
C LEU A 900 -4.40 13.81 8.94
N ARG A 901 -3.07 13.93 8.88
CA ARG A 901 -2.27 14.23 7.69
C ARG A 901 -1.32 13.09 7.31
N VAL A 902 -0.82 12.35 8.29
CA VAL A 902 0.08 11.21 8.11
C VAL A 902 -0.47 10.04 8.90
N LEU A 903 -0.74 8.93 8.23
CA LEU A 903 -1.13 7.66 8.86
C LEU A 903 -0.15 6.56 8.47
N LYS A 904 0.44 5.90 9.46
CA LYS A 904 1.41 4.82 9.29
C LYS A 904 1.10 3.63 10.21
N GLY A 905 1.47 2.43 9.77
CA GLY A 905 1.38 1.21 10.58
C GLY A 905 1.18 -0.07 9.78
N VAL A 906 1.29 -1.19 10.50
CA VAL A 906 1.00 -2.54 10.00
C VAL A 906 -0.43 -2.90 10.39
N PHE A 907 -1.35 -2.84 9.42
CA PHE A 907 -2.78 -2.97 9.69
C PHE A 907 -3.29 -4.39 9.35
N PRO A 908 -4.06 -5.04 10.22
CA PRO A 908 -4.66 -6.32 9.90
C PRO A 908 -5.78 -6.09 8.90
N GLN A 909 -5.87 -6.94 7.87
CA GLN A 909 -6.85 -6.81 6.78
C GLN A 909 -8.29 -6.51 7.26
N ALA A 910 -8.72 -7.16 8.34
CA ALA A 910 -10.06 -6.98 8.91
C ALA A 910 -10.34 -5.56 9.46
N LEU A 911 -9.32 -4.76 9.77
CA LEU A 911 -9.46 -3.34 10.16
C LEU A 911 -9.71 -2.45 8.93
N LEU A 912 -9.03 -2.71 7.81
CA LEU A 912 -9.31 -2.04 6.53
C LEU A 912 -10.75 -2.28 6.09
N ASP A 913 -11.13 -3.56 6.04
CA ASP A 913 -12.36 -4.01 5.39
C ASP A 913 -13.62 -3.52 6.12
N SER A 914 -13.68 -3.66 7.46
CA SER A 914 -14.87 -3.25 8.23
C SER A 914 -14.82 -1.81 8.76
N GLY A 915 -13.63 -1.22 8.88
CA GLY A 915 -13.41 0.01 9.62
C GLY A 915 -13.00 1.17 8.73
N LEU A 916 -11.77 1.11 8.23
CA LEU A 916 -11.15 2.24 7.52
C LEU A 916 -11.88 2.54 6.21
N SER A 917 -12.33 1.53 5.46
CA SER A 917 -13.13 1.74 4.25
C SER A 917 -14.36 2.61 4.53
N SER A 918 -15.09 2.33 5.62
CA SER A 918 -16.27 3.11 6.02
C SER A 918 -15.89 4.54 6.42
N LEU A 919 -14.90 4.70 7.31
CA LEU A 919 -14.39 5.97 7.82
C LEU A 919 -14.05 6.95 6.68
N PHE A 920 -13.28 6.48 5.69
CA PHE A 920 -12.83 7.30 4.57
C PHE A 920 -13.92 7.53 3.51
N THR A 921 -14.76 6.53 3.18
CA THR A 921 -15.78 6.69 2.12
C THR A 921 -17.04 7.43 2.56
N THR A 922 -17.64 6.99 3.67
CA THR A 922 -18.97 7.44 4.08
C THR A 922 -18.95 8.81 4.74
N GLY A 923 -17.77 9.28 5.16
CA GLY A 923 -17.65 10.50 5.95
C GLY A 923 -18.40 10.40 7.28
N THR A 924 -18.44 9.21 7.89
CA THR A 924 -19.14 8.95 9.18
C THR A 924 -18.51 9.68 10.36
N CYS A 925 -17.28 10.18 10.22
CA CYS A 925 -16.73 11.24 11.06
C CYS A 925 -17.58 12.51 10.88
N ARG A 926 -18.14 13.06 11.96
CA ARG A 926 -19.18 14.12 11.96
C ARG A 926 -18.88 15.37 11.11
N GLU A 927 -17.63 15.59 10.73
CA GLU A 927 -17.11 16.80 10.08
C GLU A 927 -16.42 16.52 8.72
N GLY A 928 -16.78 15.41 8.04
CA GLY A 928 -16.50 15.22 6.60
C GLY A 928 -15.47 14.16 6.22
N GLY A 929 -14.91 13.43 7.20
CA GLY A 929 -13.96 12.34 6.99
C GLY A 929 -12.53 12.80 6.68
N ALA A 930 -11.59 11.85 6.66
CA ALA A 930 -10.14 12.11 6.67
C ALA A 930 -9.52 12.56 5.35
N ARG A 931 -10.26 13.36 4.57
CA ARG A 931 -9.89 13.91 3.25
C ARG A 931 -8.64 14.80 3.26
N GLN A 932 -8.04 15.04 4.42
CA GLN A 932 -6.84 15.87 4.61
C GLN A 932 -5.52 15.08 4.53
N LEU A 933 -5.60 13.74 4.49
CA LEU A 933 -4.47 12.80 4.48
C LEU A 933 -3.50 13.03 3.30
N ALA A 934 -2.25 13.37 3.62
CA ALA A 934 -1.19 13.67 2.66
C ALA A 934 -0.16 12.54 2.51
N GLU A 935 0.07 11.76 3.58
CA GLU A 935 0.95 10.59 3.59
C GLU A 935 0.22 9.37 4.16
N LEU A 936 0.35 8.23 3.48
CA LEU A 936 -0.22 6.95 3.91
C LEU A 936 0.81 5.83 3.77
N GLY A 937 1.27 5.30 4.91
CA GLY A 937 2.22 4.19 5.00
C GLY A 937 1.56 2.93 5.56
N ILE A 938 1.05 2.07 4.69
CA ILE A 938 0.32 0.86 5.06
C ILE A 938 1.18 -0.38 4.78
N TYR A 939 1.42 -1.19 5.79
CA TYR A 939 1.96 -2.55 5.67
C TYR A 939 0.83 -3.53 5.99
N LEU A 940 0.66 -4.61 5.22
CA LEU A 940 -0.47 -5.53 5.41
C LEU A 940 -0.02 -6.99 5.42
N ASP A 941 -0.37 -7.68 6.50
CA ASP A 941 -0.40 -9.13 6.55
C ASP A 941 -1.71 -9.63 5.90
N GLY A 942 -1.60 -10.28 4.74
CA GLY A 942 -2.72 -10.80 3.96
C GLY A 942 -2.85 -10.27 2.53
N ARG A 943 -4.01 -10.55 1.90
CA ARG A 943 -4.36 -10.12 0.53
C ARG A 943 -5.43 -9.01 0.58
N PRO A 944 -5.08 -7.73 0.35
CA PRO A 944 -5.99 -6.62 0.59
C PRO A 944 -7.20 -6.63 -0.33
N GLN A 945 -8.37 -6.27 0.20
CA GLN A 945 -9.61 -6.22 -0.58
C GLN A 945 -9.83 -4.87 -1.27
N LYS A 946 -10.99 -4.77 -1.94
CA LYS A 946 -11.51 -3.55 -2.59
C LYS A 946 -11.62 -2.35 -1.65
N SER A 947 -11.63 -2.57 -0.34
CA SER A 947 -11.64 -1.57 0.74
C SER A 947 -10.50 -0.55 0.60
N LEU A 948 -9.28 -1.03 0.42
CA LEU A 948 -8.08 -0.20 0.28
C LEU A 948 -8.21 0.76 -0.92
N VAL A 949 -8.72 0.27 -2.05
CA VAL A 949 -8.99 1.10 -3.25
C VAL A 949 -9.96 2.24 -2.95
N GLN A 950 -10.97 2.00 -2.10
CA GLN A 950 -11.93 3.04 -1.71
C GLN A 950 -11.29 4.13 -0.83
N ILE A 951 -10.42 3.75 0.10
CA ILE A 951 -9.64 4.70 0.93
C ILE A 951 -8.80 5.62 0.04
N PHE A 952 -8.15 5.08 -0.98
CA PHE A 952 -7.36 5.89 -1.91
C PHE A 952 -8.21 6.83 -2.77
N ARG A 953 -9.41 6.42 -3.22
CA ARG A 953 -10.36 7.32 -3.93
C ARG A 953 -10.82 8.48 -3.07
N ALA A 954 -11.12 8.24 -1.79
CA ALA A 954 -11.60 9.27 -0.87
C ALA A 954 -10.58 10.40 -0.61
N ASN A 955 -9.28 10.10 -0.72
CA ASN A 955 -8.17 11.02 -0.39
C ASN A 955 -7.38 11.47 -1.64
N VAL A 956 -7.91 11.23 -2.84
CA VAL A 956 -7.17 11.44 -4.10
C VAL A 956 -6.66 12.89 -4.26
N GLY A 957 -7.41 13.89 -3.82
CA GLY A 957 -7.00 15.30 -3.90
C GLY A 957 -5.84 15.70 -2.96
N SER A 958 -5.66 15.01 -1.84
CA SER A 958 -4.77 15.37 -0.73
C SER A 958 -3.49 14.53 -0.67
N LEU A 959 -3.53 13.25 -1.05
CA LEU A 959 -2.38 12.35 -1.02
C LEU A 959 -1.21 12.83 -1.88
N ARG A 960 0.00 12.71 -1.33
CA ARG A 960 1.30 13.06 -1.94
C ARG A 960 2.31 11.93 -1.81
N HIS A 961 2.33 11.25 -0.66
CA HIS A 961 3.25 10.16 -0.35
C HIS A 961 2.46 8.89 -0.05
N ILE A 962 2.76 7.81 -0.76
CA ILE A 962 2.13 6.51 -0.56
C ILE A 962 3.23 5.48 -0.39
N THR A 963 3.25 4.79 0.75
CA THR A 963 4.00 3.56 0.97
C THR A 963 3.01 2.44 1.23
N LEU A 964 3.04 1.41 0.39
CA LEU A 964 2.19 0.23 0.51
C LEU A 964 3.05 -1.02 0.31
N GLN A 965 3.11 -1.86 1.33
CA GLN A 965 3.79 -3.16 1.29
C GLN A 965 2.79 -4.25 1.66
N ALA A 966 2.17 -4.83 0.64
CA ALA A 966 1.00 -5.71 0.79
C ALA A 966 0.76 -6.53 -0.49
N SER A 967 0.41 -7.82 -0.38
CA SER A 967 0.20 -8.69 -1.54
C SER A 967 -1.15 -8.41 -2.26
N LEU A 968 -1.19 -7.34 -3.06
CA LEU A 968 -2.37 -6.92 -3.82
C LEU A 968 -2.72 -7.89 -4.95
N GLY A 969 -1.69 -8.35 -5.68
CA GLY A 969 -1.90 -8.99 -6.97
C GLY A 969 -2.36 -8.00 -8.06
N ASP A 970 -2.31 -8.44 -9.31
CA ASP A 970 -2.46 -7.56 -10.47
C ASP A 970 -3.82 -6.84 -10.56
N ALA A 971 -4.92 -7.54 -10.27
CA ALA A 971 -6.27 -6.96 -10.37
C ALA A 971 -6.55 -5.87 -9.31
N VAL A 972 -6.07 -6.03 -8.07
CA VAL A 972 -6.23 -5.02 -7.02
C VAL A 972 -5.22 -3.89 -7.23
N GLY A 973 -4.00 -4.20 -7.68
CA GLY A 973 -3.01 -3.22 -8.11
C GLY A 973 -3.52 -2.29 -9.21
N ALA A 974 -4.15 -2.85 -10.25
CA ALA A 974 -4.80 -2.08 -11.32
C ALA A 974 -5.90 -1.16 -10.78
N ALA A 975 -6.79 -1.66 -9.93
CA ALA A 975 -7.87 -0.88 -9.34
C ALA A 975 -7.36 0.25 -8.41
N LEU A 976 -6.28 -0.02 -7.66
CA LEU A 976 -5.56 0.96 -6.83
C LEU A 976 -4.93 2.07 -7.68
N VAL A 977 -4.15 1.70 -8.69
CA VAL A 977 -3.50 2.68 -9.57
C VAL A 977 -4.55 3.51 -10.31
N GLN A 978 -5.66 2.90 -10.76
CA GLN A 978 -6.80 3.62 -11.34
C GLN A 978 -7.43 4.62 -10.34
N ALA A 979 -7.54 4.27 -9.06
CA ALA A 979 -8.02 5.19 -8.02
C ALA A 979 -7.08 6.39 -7.76
N LEU A 980 -5.79 6.27 -8.09
CA LEU A 980 -4.78 7.30 -7.87
C LEU A 980 -4.57 8.24 -9.08
N GLN A 981 -5.28 8.05 -10.19
CA GLN A 981 -5.07 8.78 -11.45
C GLN A 981 -5.31 10.30 -11.41
N GLU A 982 -5.87 10.83 -10.32
CA GLU A 982 -6.09 12.26 -10.12
C GLU A 982 -5.24 12.84 -8.97
N ALA A 983 -4.45 12.00 -8.29
CA ALA A 983 -3.65 12.41 -7.15
C ALA A 983 -2.36 13.12 -7.57
N ALA A 984 -1.98 14.17 -6.85
CA ALA A 984 -0.74 14.90 -7.11
C ALA A 984 0.46 14.22 -6.43
N LEU A 985 0.69 12.95 -6.77
CA LEU A 985 1.72 12.12 -6.13
C LEU A 985 3.13 12.66 -6.35
N VAL A 986 3.92 12.58 -5.27
CA VAL A 986 5.33 12.95 -5.15
C VAL A 986 6.16 11.70 -4.84
N GLU A 987 5.66 10.81 -3.99
CA GLU A 987 6.25 9.50 -3.73
C GLU A 987 5.21 8.39 -3.88
N LEU A 988 5.57 7.37 -4.65
CA LEU A 988 4.80 6.15 -4.79
C LEU A 988 5.71 4.93 -4.57
N ASN A 989 5.50 4.25 -3.45
CA ASN A 989 6.20 3.04 -3.06
C ASN A 989 5.19 1.90 -2.95
N LEU A 990 5.32 0.91 -3.83
CA LEU A 990 4.48 -0.29 -3.93
C LEU A 990 5.35 -1.57 -3.81
N ALA A 991 6.32 -1.55 -2.90
CA ALA A 991 7.28 -2.64 -2.70
C ALA A 991 6.60 -3.98 -2.38
N GLY A 992 6.97 -5.03 -3.11
CA GLY A 992 6.46 -6.39 -2.91
C GLY A 992 4.97 -6.57 -3.23
N CYS A 993 4.31 -5.61 -3.89
CA CYS A 993 2.86 -5.63 -4.05
C CYS A 993 2.28 -6.75 -4.95
N GLY A 994 3.12 -7.47 -5.69
CA GLY A 994 2.66 -8.47 -6.66
C GLY A 994 1.91 -7.84 -7.84
N LEU A 995 2.23 -6.59 -8.20
CA LEU A 995 1.74 -5.96 -9.41
C LEU A 995 2.20 -6.78 -10.63
N GLY A 996 1.33 -6.93 -11.62
CA GLY A 996 1.60 -7.59 -12.89
C GLY A 996 1.27 -6.67 -14.07
N SER A 997 1.07 -7.27 -15.24
CA SER A 997 0.93 -6.53 -16.50
C SER A 997 -0.19 -5.49 -16.50
N ASN A 998 -1.36 -5.80 -15.92
CA ASN A 998 -2.51 -4.90 -15.96
C ASN A 998 -2.27 -3.66 -15.09
N ALA A 999 -1.79 -3.86 -13.86
CA ALA A 999 -1.46 -2.77 -12.93
C ALA A 999 -0.40 -1.82 -13.51
N ILE A 1000 0.59 -2.36 -14.23
CA ILE A 1000 1.65 -1.57 -14.85
C ILE A 1000 1.16 -0.76 -16.06
N ARG A 1001 0.24 -1.28 -16.87
CA ARG A 1001 -0.44 -0.48 -17.92
C ARG A 1001 -1.25 0.68 -17.34
N TYR A 1002 -1.93 0.48 -16.21
CA TYR A 1002 -2.60 1.59 -15.52
C TYR A 1002 -1.60 2.60 -14.91
N LEU A 1003 -0.39 2.16 -14.55
CA LEU A 1003 0.67 3.00 -13.98
C LEU A 1003 1.33 3.87 -15.06
N GLU A 1004 1.71 3.26 -16.19
CA GLU A 1004 2.09 3.94 -17.42
C GLU A 1004 1.03 4.98 -17.81
N GLY A 1005 -0.23 4.55 -17.93
CA GLY A 1005 -1.37 5.39 -18.30
C GLY A 1005 -1.73 6.49 -17.28
N ALA A 1006 -1.16 6.48 -16.08
CA ALA A 1006 -1.23 7.59 -15.11
C ALA A 1006 -0.04 8.55 -15.30
N ILE A 1007 1.17 8.02 -15.45
CA ILE A 1007 2.43 8.76 -15.60
C ILE A 1007 2.48 9.51 -16.94
N ALA A 1008 2.04 8.91 -18.04
CA ALA A 1008 2.11 9.46 -19.39
C ALA A 1008 1.27 10.75 -19.60
N ARG A 1009 0.24 10.97 -18.77
CA ARG A 1009 -0.67 12.14 -18.84
C ARG A 1009 0.03 13.48 -18.61
N VAL A 1010 1.26 13.46 -18.09
CA VAL A 1010 2.11 14.64 -17.87
C VAL A 1010 2.54 15.28 -19.20
N GLY A 1011 2.68 14.50 -20.28
CA GLY A 1011 3.17 15.00 -21.58
C GLY A 1011 2.08 15.52 -22.53
N ASN A 1012 1.00 14.74 -22.70
CA ASN A 1012 0.06 14.93 -23.81
C ASN A 1012 -1.30 15.50 -23.36
N ARG A 1013 -1.36 16.81 -23.09
CA ARG A 1013 -2.64 17.53 -22.99
C ARG A 1013 -2.84 18.51 -24.16
N PRO A 1014 -3.78 18.26 -25.09
CA PRO A 1014 -4.34 19.33 -25.92
C PRO A 1014 -5.14 20.31 -25.03
N ASN A 1015 -5.16 21.57 -25.44
CA ASN A 1015 -5.78 22.66 -24.67
C ASN A 1015 -7.30 22.47 -24.53
N GLY A 1016 -7.84 22.58 -23.30
CA GLY A 1016 -9.28 22.72 -23.04
C GLY A 1016 -9.92 21.67 -22.13
N GLY A 1017 -9.31 20.49 -21.95
CA GLY A 1017 -9.86 19.44 -21.08
C GLY A 1017 -9.64 19.67 -19.58
N SER A 1018 -10.59 19.24 -18.74
CA SER A 1018 -10.52 19.36 -17.28
C SER A 1018 -9.19 18.83 -16.70
N ALA A 1019 -8.55 19.65 -15.86
CA ALA A 1019 -7.15 19.49 -15.50
C ALA A 1019 -6.94 18.50 -14.33
N SER A 1020 -7.26 17.22 -14.52
CA SER A 1020 -6.86 16.15 -13.56
C SER A 1020 -5.35 16.25 -13.31
N ARG A 1021 -4.92 16.21 -12.05
CA ARG A 1021 -3.53 16.56 -11.72
C ARG A 1021 -2.59 15.48 -12.22
N ALA A 1022 -1.63 15.89 -13.04
CA ALA A 1022 -0.60 15.01 -13.54
C ALA A 1022 0.40 14.70 -12.42
N TRP A 1023 0.87 13.45 -12.32
CA TRP A 1023 1.77 13.05 -11.25
C TRP A 1023 3.13 13.76 -11.36
N HIS A 1024 3.72 14.13 -10.23
CA HIS A 1024 4.98 14.87 -10.13
C HIS A 1024 5.98 14.10 -9.26
N LEU A 1025 6.21 12.84 -9.65
CA LEU A 1025 6.98 11.89 -8.87
C LEU A 1025 8.43 12.37 -8.70
N GLU A 1026 8.86 12.50 -7.45
CA GLU A 1026 10.26 12.57 -7.05
C GLU A 1026 10.81 11.18 -6.71
N ARG A 1027 9.97 10.23 -6.28
CA ARG A 1027 10.37 8.86 -5.91
C ARG A 1027 9.35 7.83 -6.41
N LEU A 1028 9.83 6.79 -7.10
CA LEU A 1028 9.03 5.64 -7.56
C LEU A 1028 9.73 4.35 -7.16
N LEU A 1029 9.16 3.62 -6.21
CA LEU A 1029 9.72 2.38 -5.65
C LEU A 1029 8.77 1.23 -5.97
N LEU A 1030 9.17 0.32 -6.87
CA LEU A 1030 8.41 -0.86 -7.28
C LEU A 1030 9.12 -2.21 -7.01
N PRO A 1031 10.07 -2.35 -6.06
CA PRO A 1031 10.89 -3.57 -5.98
C PRO A 1031 10.04 -4.83 -5.72
N GLY A 1032 10.40 -5.95 -6.34
CA GLY A 1032 9.72 -7.24 -6.19
C GLY A 1032 8.38 -7.40 -6.93
N ASN A 1033 8.03 -6.48 -7.83
CA ASN A 1033 6.84 -6.59 -8.69
C ASN A 1033 7.19 -7.15 -10.08
N ARG A 1034 6.32 -7.97 -10.68
CA ARG A 1034 6.59 -8.60 -11.99
C ARG A 1034 6.21 -7.66 -13.13
N LEU A 1035 7.17 -6.83 -13.54
CA LEU A 1035 6.99 -5.85 -14.62
C LEU A 1035 7.03 -6.54 -16.00
N GLU A 1036 7.94 -7.50 -16.16
CA GLU A 1036 8.12 -8.33 -17.36
C GLU A 1036 8.08 -7.47 -18.65
N GLY A 1037 7.26 -7.83 -19.66
CA GLY A 1037 7.17 -7.07 -20.91
C GLY A 1037 6.63 -5.64 -20.77
N GLU A 1038 5.79 -5.38 -19.76
CA GLU A 1038 5.19 -4.05 -19.51
C GLU A 1038 6.18 -3.07 -18.85
N ALA A 1039 7.40 -3.51 -18.55
CA ALA A 1039 8.48 -2.62 -18.16
C ALA A 1039 8.80 -1.57 -19.24
N LEU A 1040 8.72 -1.92 -20.53
CA LEU A 1040 9.17 -1.03 -21.62
C LEU A 1040 8.26 0.20 -21.78
N PRO A 1041 6.92 0.09 -21.84
CA PRO A 1041 6.04 1.26 -21.86
C PRO A 1041 6.17 2.13 -20.60
N LEU A 1042 6.25 1.51 -19.41
CA LEU A 1042 6.43 2.24 -18.15
C LEU A 1042 7.72 3.09 -18.16
N LEU A 1043 8.84 2.52 -18.62
CA LEU A 1043 10.12 3.23 -18.72
C LEU A 1043 10.08 4.35 -19.76
N GLU A 1044 9.36 4.18 -20.88
CA GLU A 1044 9.19 5.27 -21.86
C GLU A 1044 8.30 6.41 -21.29
N ALA A 1045 7.21 6.08 -20.60
CA ALA A 1045 6.34 7.06 -19.94
C ALA A 1045 7.08 7.87 -18.84
N LEU A 1046 8.02 7.24 -18.13
CA LEU A 1046 8.85 7.89 -17.11
C LEU A 1046 9.76 9.00 -17.67
N ARG A 1047 10.03 9.06 -18.99
CA ARG A 1047 10.83 10.14 -19.60
C ARG A 1047 10.22 11.53 -19.41
N GLY A 1048 8.91 11.63 -19.13
CA GLY A 1048 8.25 12.88 -18.77
C GLY A 1048 8.53 13.38 -17.34
N GLN A 1049 8.96 12.51 -16.41
CA GLN A 1049 9.07 12.79 -14.98
C GLN A 1049 10.37 13.52 -14.62
N ARG A 1050 10.53 14.77 -15.08
CA ARG A 1050 11.73 15.61 -14.87
C ARG A 1050 12.10 15.87 -13.39
N ARG A 1051 11.24 15.52 -12.43
CA ARG A 1051 11.49 15.64 -10.99
C ARG A 1051 11.97 14.34 -10.32
N LEU A 1052 11.91 13.20 -11.01
CA LEU A 1052 12.22 11.89 -10.45
C LEU A 1052 13.70 11.84 -10.02
N ARG A 1053 13.92 11.71 -8.71
CA ARG A 1053 15.24 11.55 -8.08
C ARG A 1053 15.58 10.08 -7.85
N GLU A 1054 14.59 9.27 -7.51
CA GLU A 1054 14.79 7.87 -7.18
C GLU A 1054 13.83 6.96 -7.94
N LEU A 1055 14.40 5.95 -8.59
CA LEU A 1055 13.68 4.87 -9.27
C LEU A 1055 14.26 3.54 -8.77
N GLN A 1056 13.46 2.77 -8.04
CA GLN A 1056 13.84 1.42 -7.59
C GLN A 1056 12.96 0.37 -8.28
N LEU A 1057 13.58 -0.47 -9.10
CA LEU A 1057 12.98 -1.57 -9.87
C LEU A 1057 13.70 -2.90 -9.56
N ARG A 1058 14.21 -3.06 -8.33
CA ARG A 1058 14.94 -4.26 -7.89
C ARG A 1058 14.07 -5.52 -7.95
N ALA A 1059 14.62 -6.63 -8.42
CA ALA A 1059 13.96 -7.94 -8.52
C ALA A 1059 12.61 -7.91 -9.28
N CYS A 1060 12.53 -7.14 -10.37
CA CYS A 1060 11.29 -6.86 -11.09
C CYS A 1060 11.04 -7.72 -12.34
N GLY A 1061 11.97 -8.61 -12.70
CA GLY A 1061 11.90 -9.38 -13.95
C GLY A 1061 12.06 -8.51 -15.19
N LEU A 1062 12.84 -7.41 -15.11
CA LEU A 1062 13.12 -6.54 -16.24
C LEU A 1062 13.80 -7.34 -17.38
N PRO A 1063 13.24 -7.39 -18.60
CA PRO A 1063 13.86 -8.10 -19.72
C PRO A 1063 15.07 -7.34 -20.26
N ALA A 1064 15.99 -8.01 -20.95
CA ALA A 1064 17.19 -7.40 -21.55
C ALA A 1064 16.90 -6.11 -22.37
N ALA A 1065 15.78 -6.05 -23.10
CA ALA A 1065 15.35 -4.86 -23.85
C ALA A 1065 15.14 -3.60 -22.98
N ALA A 1066 14.82 -3.75 -21.69
CA ALA A 1066 14.64 -2.66 -20.74
C ALA A 1066 15.93 -1.87 -20.49
N GLY A 1067 17.10 -2.53 -20.63
CA GLY A 1067 18.41 -1.89 -20.49
C GLY A 1067 18.54 -0.62 -21.33
N ALA A 1068 18.20 -0.70 -22.60
CA ALA A 1068 18.26 0.46 -23.51
C ALA A 1068 17.33 1.61 -23.09
N TYR A 1069 16.18 1.33 -22.45
CA TYR A 1069 15.30 2.38 -21.92
C TYR A 1069 15.85 2.98 -20.62
N LEU A 1070 16.42 2.16 -19.72
CA LEU A 1070 17.11 2.62 -18.51
C LEU A 1070 18.30 3.55 -18.84
N GLY A 1071 19.09 3.20 -19.85
CA GLY A 1071 20.21 4.02 -20.33
C GLY A 1071 19.76 5.39 -20.84
N ARG A 1072 18.67 5.44 -21.62
CA ARG A 1072 18.04 6.69 -22.04
C ARG A 1072 17.51 7.50 -20.85
N LEU A 1073 16.79 6.86 -19.91
CA LEU A 1073 16.21 7.53 -18.75
C LEU A 1073 17.25 8.22 -17.86
N ALA A 1074 18.37 7.54 -17.58
CA ALA A 1074 19.45 8.09 -16.77
C ALA A 1074 20.01 9.41 -17.35
N MET A 1075 20.12 9.49 -18.69
CA MET A 1075 20.59 10.70 -19.38
C MET A 1075 19.50 11.76 -19.57
N VAL A 1076 18.24 11.37 -19.74
CA VAL A 1076 17.10 12.27 -20.00
C VAL A 1076 16.51 12.92 -18.73
N LEU A 1077 16.65 12.29 -17.55
CA LEU A 1077 16.04 12.77 -16.29
C LEU A 1077 17.07 13.49 -15.39
N PRO A 1078 17.22 14.84 -15.47
CA PRO A 1078 18.31 15.57 -14.80
C PRO A 1078 18.25 15.56 -13.27
N ALA A 1079 17.08 15.26 -12.70
CA ALA A 1079 16.89 15.11 -11.25
C ALA A 1079 17.31 13.73 -10.71
N LEU A 1080 17.44 12.71 -11.56
CA LEU A 1080 17.65 11.33 -11.13
C LEU A 1080 19.03 11.16 -10.48
N THR A 1081 19.04 10.76 -9.20
CA THR A 1081 20.24 10.48 -8.38
C THR A 1081 20.38 9.01 -8.02
N THR A 1082 19.31 8.23 -8.08
CA THR A 1082 19.29 6.82 -7.67
C THR A 1082 18.52 5.98 -8.67
N LEU A 1083 19.19 4.99 -9.26
CA LEU A 1083 18.58 3.98 -10.12
C LEU A 1083 18.96 2.57 -9.64
N ASP A 1084 18.14 1.99 -8.76
CA ASP A 1084 18.34 0.61 -8.29
C ASP A 1084 17.59 -0.37 -9.20
N VAL A 1085 18.31 -1.19 -9.94
CA VAL A 1085 17.75 -2.24 -10.79
C VAL A 1085 18.31 -3.61 -10.42
N ARG A 1086 18.77 -3.79 -9.18
CA ARG A 1086 19.38 -5.04 -8.70
C ARG A 1086 18.52 -6.28 -8.91
N ASP A 1087 19.16 -7.45 -8.89
CA ASP A 1087 18.53 -8.78 -8.90
C ASP A 1087 17.60 -9.04 -10.11
N ASN A 1088 17.69 -8.22 -11.17
CA ASN A 1088 17.00 -8.44 -12.44
C ASN A 1088 17.82 -9.38 -13.33
N TRP A 1089 17.86 -10.66 -12.96
CA TRP A 1089 18.53 -11.73 -13.72
C TRP A 1089 18.09 -11.79 -15.20
N ALA A 1090 16.85 -11.42 -15.51
CA ALA A 1090 16.30 -11.35 -16.87
C ALA A 1090 16.83 -10.18 -17.73
N LEU A 1091 17.53 -9.21 -17.10
CA LEU A 1091 18.22 -8.13 -17.80
C LEU A 1091 19.50 -8.66 -18.44
N GLY A 1092 20.27 -9.46 -17.69
CA GLY A 1092 21.46 -10.15 -18.15
C GLY A 1092 22.59 -9.24 -18.63
N ALA A 1093 23.66 -9.85 -19.15
CA ALA A 1093 24.76 -9.13 -19.78
C ALA A 1093 24.30 -8.33 -21.02
N ALA A 1094 23.32 -8.85 -21.78
CA ALA A 1094 22.76 -8.19 -22.95
C ALA A 1094 22.03 -6.88 -22.61
N GLY A 1095 21.22 -6.86 -21.54
CA GLY A 1095 20.55 -5.66 -21.06
C GLY A 1095 21.50 -4.67 -20.40
N ALA A 1096 22.48 -5.13 -19.62
CA ALA A 1096 23.53 -4.28 -19.08
C ALA A 1096 24.34 -3.59 -20.21
N ARG A 1097 24.68 -4.33 -21.29
CA ARG A 1097 25.29 -3.77 -22.49
C ARG A 1097 24.39 -2.77 -23.21
N GLY A 1098 23.13 -3.12 -23.45
CA GLY A 1098 22.15 -2.22 -24.10
C GLY A 1098 21.90 -0.92 -23.31
N LEU A 1099 22.04 -0.98 -21.98
CA LEU A 1099 22.01 0.20 -21.09
C LEU A 1099 23.20 1.12 -21.35
N LEU A 1100 24.44 0.58 -21.36
CA LEU A 1100 25.64 1.36 -21.69
C LEU A 1100 25.53 1.98 -23.09
N GLU A 1101 25.21 1.18 -24.10
CA GLU A 1101 25.15 1.62 -25.50
C GLU A 1101 24.09 2.73 -25.71
N ALA A 1102 22.90 2.60 -25.10
CA ALA A 1102 21.87 3.62 -25.19
C ALA A 1102 22.19 4.89 -24.40
N ALA A 1103 22.82 4.77 -23.22
CA ALA A 1103 23.27 5.92 -22.44
C ALA A 1103 24.38 6.70 -23.18
N LEU A 1104 25.37 6.00 -23.73
CA LEU A 1104 26.43 6.57 -24.57
C LEU A 1104 25.86 7.20 -25.86
N GLN A 1105 24.84 6.60 -26.48
CA GLN A 1105 24.19 7.18 -27.66
C GLN A 1105 23.45 8.48 -27.34
N GLU A 1106 22.70 8.56 -26.23
CA GLU A 1106 22.08 9.82 -25.82
C GLU A 1106 23.13 10.87 -25.40
N TRP A 1107 24.21 10.46 -24.71
CA TRP A 1107 25.35 11.34 -24.39
C TRP A 1107 26.09 11.85 -25.64
N GLY A 1108 26.15 11.06 -26.72
CA GLY A 1108 26.68 11.49 -28.01
C GLY A 1108 25.75 12.48 -28.72
N ARG A 1109 24.46 12.14 -28.85
CA ARG A 1109 23.41 13.02 -29.41
C ARG A 1109 23.32 14.36 -28.68
N ALA A 1110 23.58 14.34 -27.38
CA ALA A 1110 23.57 15.48 -26.49
C ALA A 1110 24.58 16.59 -26.85
N GLY A 1111 25.66 16.29 -27.60
CA GLY A 1111 26.76 17.21 -27.87
C GLY A 1111 26.40 18.57 -28.50
N SER A 1112 25.24 18.69 -29.16
CA SER A 1112 24.77 19.95 -29.77
C SER A 1112 23.77 20.76 -28.91
N PHE A 1113 23.21 20.18 -27.83
CA PHE A 1113 22.07 20.78 -27.11
C PHE A 1113 22.17 20.70 -25.57
N ILE A 1114 22.94 19.76 -25.02
CA ILE A 1114 23.01 19.49 -23.57
C ILE A 1114 23.92 20.44 -22.80
N GLY A 1115 24.74 21.25 -23.49
CA GLY A 1115 25.27 22.50 -22.93
C GLY A 1115 24.19 23.44 -22.37
N ARG A 1116 22.90 23.17 -22.61
CA ARG A 1116 21.76 23.78 -21.92
C ARG A 1116 20.87 22.78 -21.16
N ALA A 1117 20.61 21.57 -21.70
CA ALA A 1117 19.57 20.69 -21.14
C ALA A 1117 19.98 19.83 -19.93
N ALA A 1118 21.25 19.45 -19.81
CA ALA A 1118 21.83 18.84 -18.60
C ALA A 1118 23.14 19.55 -18.24
N GLY A 1119 23.07 20.87 -18.16
CA GLY A 1119 24.14 21.71 -17.61
C GLY A 1119 24.40 21.41 -16.12
N PRO A 1120 25.26 22.19 -15.44
CA PRO A 1120 25.79 21.87 -14.10
C PRO A 1120 24.75 21.64 -12.99
N SER A 1121 23.47 21.95 -13.22
CA SER A 1121 22.35 21.56 -12.37
C SER A 1121 22.02 20.04 -12.33
N ALA A 1122 22.62 19.21 -13.19
CA ALA A 1122 22.38 17.76 -13.19
C ALA A 1122 23.12 17.10 -12.01
N LEU A 1123 22.36 16.49 -11.09
CA LEU A 1123 22.92 15.94 -9.85
C LEU A 1123 23.76 14.68 -10.12
N PRO A 1124 24.87 14.43 -9.37
CA PRO A 1124 25.55 13.15 -9.39
C PRO A 1124 24.64 12.05 -8.84
N GLY A 1125 24.80 10.81 -9.32
CA GLY A 1125 23.95 9.70 -8.91
C GLY A 1125 24.66 8.35 -8.86
N HIS A 1126 23.92 7.34 -8.42
CA HIS A 1126 24.36 5.94 -8.33
C HIS A 1126 23.36 5.04 -9.06
N MET A 1127 23.87 4.02 -9.75
CA MET A 1127 23.09 3.03 -10.49
C MET A 1127 23.51 1.63 -10.08
N ASP A 1128 22.60 0.86 -9.49
CA ASP A 1128 22.90 -0.44 -8.88
C ASP A 1128 22.40 -1.59 -9.78
N LEU A 1129 23.36 -2.32 -10.34
CA LEU A 1129 23.24 -3.38 -11.35
C LEU A 1129 23.61 -4.77 -10.77
N ARG A 1130 23.91 -4.87 -9.47
CA ARG A 1130 24.25 -6.14 -8.80
C ARG A 1130 23.11 -7.16 -8.95
N GLY A 1131 23.42 -8.45 -9.01
CA GLY A 1131 22.46 -9.53 -9.31
C GLY A 1131 21.92 -9.58 -10.74
N CYS A 1132 22.18 -8.60 -11.62
CA CYS A 1132 21.68 -8.62 -13.00
C CYS A 1132 22.47 -9.53 -13.96
N GLY A 1133 23.75 -9.78 -13.66
CA GLY A 1133 24.64 -10.62 -14.48
C GLY A 1133 24.64 -12.11 -14.11
N ALA A 1134 24.03 -12.49 -12.98
CA ALA A 1134 24.03 -13.85 -12.45
C ALA A 1134 22.89 -14.70 -13.06
N GLY A 1135 22.92 -14.90 -14.38
CA GLY A 1135 22.00 -15.80 -15.07
C GLY A 1135 22.21 -17.26 -14.65
N GLN A 1136 21.12 -18.02 -14.50
CA GLN A 1136 21.15 -19.47 -14.24
C GLN A 1136 21.42 -20.27 -15.53
N SER A 1137 22.48 -19.92 -16.27
CA SER A 1137 23.04 -20.84 -17.26
C SER A 1137 23.54 -22.09 -16.52
N GLY A 1138 23.17 -23.28 -17.01
CA GLY A 1138 23.73 -24.54 -16.50
C GLY A 1138 25.25 -24.52 -16.58
N ALA A 1139 25.92 -25.27 -15.69
CA ALA A 1139 27.36 -25.13 -15.45
C ALA A 1139 28.28 -25.57 -16.62
N ASP A 1140 27.71 -25.95 -17.75
CA ASP A 1140 28.36 -26.72 -18.82
C ASP A 1140 28.51 -25.94 -20.15
N GLU A 1141 28.00 -24.70 -20.25
CA GLU A 1141 28.31 -23.79 -21.38
C GLU A 1141 29.36 -22.75 -20.98
N GLU A 1142 30.37 -22.54 -21.84
CA GLU A 1142 31.40 -21.51 -21.66
C GLU A 1142 30.78 -20.11 -21.67
N ALA A 1143 30.53 -19.55 -20.48
CA ALA A 1143 29.93 -18.22 -20.34
C ALA A 1143 30.80 -17.16 -21.03
N PRO A 1144 30.27 -16.40 -22.01
CA PRO A 1144 31.06 -15.40 -22.73
C PRO A 1144 31.60 -14.34 -21.77
N ALA A 1145 32.86 -13.95 -21.98
CA ALA A 1145 33.62 -13.09 -21.08
C ALA A 1145 32.80 -11.86 -20.65
N ARG A 1146 32.61 -11.70 -19.33
CA ARG A 1146 31.78 -10.62 -18.76
C ARG A 1146 32.32 -9.26 -19.22
N PRO A 1147 31.49 -8.38 -19.81
CA PRO A 1147 31.96 -7.07 -20.26
C PRO A 1147 32.41 -6.23 -19.08
N ALA A 1148 33.64 -5.71 -19.14
CA ALA A 1148 34.14 -4.76 -18.15
C ALA A 1148 33.34 -3.45 -18.21
N LEU A 1149 32.43 -3.26 -17.27
CA LEU A 1149 31.65 -2.01 -17.17
C LEU A 1149 32.54 -0.89 -16.60
N PRO A 1150 32.43 0.36 -17.10
CA PRO A 1150 33.13 1.48 -16.50
C PRO A 1150 32.54 1.80 -15.13
N ARG A 1151 33.39 2.16 -14.14
CA ARG A 1151 32.91 2.58 -12.81
C ARG A 1151 31.99 3.80 -12.82
N ASN A 1152 32.08 4.63 -13.85
CA ASN A 1152 31.21 5.80 -14.05
C ASN A 1152 30.60 5.79 -15.46
N LEU A 1153 29.29 5.98 -15.54
CA LEU A 1153 28.52 6.23 -16.75
C LEU A 1153 28.08 7.70 -16.76
N GLY A 1154 28.99 8.58 -17.18
CA GLY A 1154 28.79 10.02 -17.12
C GLY A 1154 28.71 10.51 -15.66
N ARG A 1155 27.52 10.98 -15.24
CA ARG A 1155 27.25 11.44 -13.86
C ARG A 1155 26.79 10.33 -12.89
N PHE A 1156 26.63 9.10 -13.36
CA PHE A 1156 26.25 7.96 -12.52
C PHE A 1156 27.45 7.09 -12.20
N GLU A 1157 27.70 6.85 -10.93
CA GLU A 1157 28.52 5.74 -10.47
C GLU A 1157 27.79 4.42 -10.74
N LEU A 1158 28.46 3.43 -11.34
CA LEU A 1158 27.90 2.09 -11.57
C LEU A 1158 28.34 1.14 -10.46
N TRP A 1159 27.37 0.59 -9.72
CA TRP A 1159 27.59 -0.50 -8.77
C TRP A 1159 27.20 -1.82 -9.43
N TRP A 1160 28.20 -2.63 -9.76
CA TRP A 1160 28.08 -3.95 -10.39
C TRP A 1160 28.75 -5.00 -9.49
N GLU A 1161 28.53 -6.28 -9.77
CA GLU A 1161 29.26 -7.35 -9.08
C GLU A 1161 30.67 -7.46 -9.65
N ASP A 1162 31.62 -6.79 -9.00
CA ASP A 1162 33.05 -6.98 -9.22
C ASP A 1162 33.37 -8.48 -9.16
N ALA A 1163 33.62 -9.08 -10.33
CA ALA A 1163 34.42 -10.27 -10.42
C ALA A 1163 35.86 -9.85 -10.09
N THR A 1164 36.43 -10.49 -9.09
CA THR A 1164 37.79 -10.27 -8.56
C THR A 1164 38.87 -10.43 -9.62
#